data_AF-A0A922CXE5-F1
#
_entry.id   AF-A0A922CXE5-F1
#
_cell.length_a   1.000
_cell.length_b   1.000
_cell.length_c   1.000
_cell.angle_alpha   90.00
_cell.angle_beta   90.00
_cell.angle_gamma   90.00
#
_symmetry.space_group_name_H-M   'P 1'
#
loop_
_entity.id
_entity.type
_entity.pdbx_description
1 polymer ?
#
loop_
_entity_poly.entity_id
_entity_poly.type
_entity_poly.pdbx_seq_one_letter_code
_entity_poly.pdbx_strand_id
1 'polypeptide(L)'
;MGNSCSSGQAHKDKDNVSQQSEESNCCTRRSPSYRVTKPSVDASAEQPPPAEHHLLEPTPSVKETRPQLKGPRPVGSSVSDSISLSSPVTCATPKEDAEGPPMPANVAALPEEHRCCLLGRVPGQRPRRRKAMLIYVCAADSQDCCAEKGALQCGAAAVLRVRARRRGWRVHVADLHWRSPLEQQRDHRFPVLCIAELTRQSELGAVVPVLFLNSDLGTPLLPHTLECADFQAALDAADDENDKALLNKWYSLDSSRSPACYRLVRGAPARWRREMARALSVLVRTLPMEACDAYLTTVVEQEVQHTVLMSVEAARRCVWVCRAGTPSVTSAEPADAADAAHHHELQRRLANLQKDLKLHLSERNIIRASVRGRAAAGAGGDEQYLERVRGALAERLDALLDSLVADHDAPPGHNGVPATLLDEINEHLSFCQKAAQCTSNREVTLNELKTYITSDSTVPLALIGGAGCGKATLVARAVTIAPSFQQDLAVIVRFVGLTPQSSSSHQLLKSIVDQCHVLNTGTVYRGKNEAGSLGAALRRSLGALARRRPVLLAVLGADALRAARWLPERLPPNVKMIVTVTEETDEPSSSAIMAVLSSEDGPKVLRAPPVGPEEAKAVLTACAATYSKTGAASPPEAAVKAVQKCTLPLYAKILAWQISLSAETFTEQSEPETAPELVICEDLEGQLTQILITTEAALGAEKVKTCLALLTAARRGLDDTEILDILAHDDLFRSEETYLPWAPASLFWPVVAALLAPWLRWDARGAARWRDAALAGAARERYLADCEPAVRRTLVDYYEGVWYTENDPKMAGRLVSQENKFSDDCYNTRKLDELPYQHYHLYKEEPETFASQPYFTQLDWVHDKLAATDCCHFLEDLALVHIEPLPEHIDILKELFETHSYALDYDHRQFYGLLRLTIEKRQRDGLEIKSKIVQGWLKDVYDPPVPTLYPINEDYWKIEGKKKDLSMVDGFDTKTFDLIVRFDTRGKFVATVSTEREEICVWDVTKCELVRKIVGVTHPMNLVPIDEYKCVVLCRRELRVYDLNQGTFLVALKGVMNQKMPYYGLHDPKHLVALSRNRMYVNLMNIETGDCVTTFKAGEDRFLNSLLVSGDGR
;
A
#
# COMPACT_ATOMS: atom_id res chain seq x y z
N MET A 1 31.28 -35.46 -50.57
CA MET A 1 30.60 -36.76 -50.72
C MET A 1 29.26 -36.61 -50.00
N GLY A 2 28.09 -36.53 -50.62
CA GLY A 2 27.61 -37.00 -51.90
C GLY A 2 26.24 -37.64 -51.61
N ASN A 3 25.17 -36.90 -51.92
CA ASN A 3 23.75 -37.27 -52.20
C ASN A 3 23.05 -38.35 -51.36
N SER A 4 21.79 -38.17 -50.94
CA SER A 4 20.56 -38.27 -51.78
C SER A 4 19.34 -37.84 -50.92
N CYS A 5 18.43 -36.94 -51.34
CA CYS A 5 17.24 -37.17 -52.20
C CYS A 5 16.32 -38.29 -51.67
N SER A 6 14.99 -38.22 -51.53
CA SER A 6 13.93 -37.29 -52.00
C SER A 6 12.56 -37.72 -51.41
N SER A 7 11.56 -36.83 -51.52
CA SER A 7 10.08 -37.05 -51.62
C SER A 7 9.29 -37.62 -50.43
N GLY A 8 8.08 -37.17 -50.06
CA GLY A 8 7.14 -36.20 -50.63
C GLY A 8 5.70 -36.75 -50.67
N GLN A 9 4.78 -36.11 -49.91
CA GLN A 9 3.29 -36.04 -50.09
C GLN A 9 2.42 -37.34 -49.98
N ALA A 10 1.14 -37.36 -49.56
CA ALA A 10 0.21 -36.43 -48.90
C ALA A 10 -1.12 -37.17 -48.54
N HIS A 11 -1.91 -36.57 -47.62
CA HIS A 11 -3.38 -36.70 -47.39
C HIS A 11 -3.96 -38.02 -46.81
N LYS A 12 -4.96 -38.07 -45.92
CA LYS A 12 -6.13 -37.18 -45.65
C LYS A 12 -6.85 -37.55 -44.32
N ASP A 13 -7.47 -36.56 -43.67
CA ASP A 13 -8.75 -36.55 -42.88
C ASP A 13 -8.93 -37.52 -41.68
N LYS A 14 -9.53 -37.20 -40.52
CA LYS A 14 -10.29 -36.05 -40.00
C LYS A 14 -10.51 -36.24 -38.47
N ASP A 15 -10.85 -35.13 -37.81
CA ASP A 15 -11.59 -34.97 -36.55
C ASP A 15 -10.92 -35.36 -35.21
N ASN A 16 -10.46 -34.34 -34.48
CA ASN A 16 -10.43 -34.37 -33.02
C ASN A 16 -10.80 -33.00 -32.45
N VAL A 17 -11.87 -33.00 -31.64
CA VAL A 17 -12.36 -31.87 -30.84
C VAL A 17 -11.34 -31.62 -29.73
N SER A 18 -10.60 -30.52 -29.80
CA SER A 18 -9.65 -30.11 -28.75
C SER A 18 -10.34 -29.20 -27.73
N GLN A 19 -10.47 -29.70 -26.51
CA GLN A 19 -10.49 -28.88 -25.30
C GLN A 19 -9.11 -28.20 -25.19
N GLN A 20 -9.06 -26.88 -25.36
CA GLN A 20 -7.87 -26.09 -25.03
C GLN A 20 -8.01 -25.54 -23.62
N SER A 21 -7.16 -26.06 -22.76
CA SER A 21 -6.66 -25.44 -21.55
C SER A 21 -6.02 -24.09 -21.88
N GLU A 22 -6.56 -23.00 -21.34
CA GLU A 22 -5.89 -21.70 -21.32
C GLU A 22 -4.88 -21.69 -20.17
N GLU A 23 -3.64 -22.08 -20.50
CA GLU A 23 -2.47 -21.82 -19.69
C GLU A 23 -2.06 -20.34 -19.84
N SER A 24 -1.73 -19.75 -18.70
CA SER A 24 -1.20 -18.40 -18.52
C SER A 24 0.07 -18.15 -19.34
N ASN A 25 -0.03 -17.24 -20.32
CA ASN A 25 1.11 -16.76 -21.10
C ASN A 25 2.04 -15.89 -20.25
N CYS A 26 3.23 -16.43 -19.97
CA CYS A 26 4.36 -15.74 -19.38
C CYS A 26 5.20 -15.04 -20.47
N CYS A 27 5.50 -13.76 -20.23
CA CYS A 27 6.45 -12.86 -20.88
C CYS A 27 7.31 -13.36 -22.07
N THR A 28 6.98 -12.91 -23.29
CA THR A 28 7.94 -12.82 -24.40
C THR A 28 8.51 -11.41 -24.51
N ARG A 29 9.76 -11.20 -24.03
CA ARG A 29 10.57 -10.01 -24.32
C ARG A 29 10.98 -10.01 -25.80
N ARG A 30 10.46 -9.04 -26.57
CA ARG A 30 10.94 -8.73 -27.93
C ARG A 30 12.36 -8.15 -27.85
N SER A 31 13.28 -8.71 -28.63
CA SER A 31 14.62 -8.17 -28.85
C SER A 31 14.61 -7.32 -30.14
N PRO A 32 15.27 -6.14 -30.19
CA PRO A 32 15.42 -5.37 -31.42
C PRO A 32 16.51 -5.96 -32.32
N SER A 33 16.26 -5.97 -33.63
CA SER A 33 17.18 -6.42 -34.66
C SER A 33 18.18 -5.34 -35.04
N TYR A 34 19.47 -5.55 -34.78
CA TYR A 34 20.54 -4.79 -35.43
C TYR A 34 21.11 -5.61 -36.61
N ARG A 35 20.87 -5.12 -37.84
CA ARG A 35 21.58 -5.55 -39.04
C ARG A 35 22.99 -4.94 -39.03
N VAL A 36 24.01 -5.78 -39.13
CA VAL A 36 25.37 -5.37 -39.50
C VAL A 36 25.55 -5.52 -41.00
N THR A 37 26.16 -4.50 -41.57
CA THR A 37 26.49 -4.23 -42.97
C THR A 37 27.48 -5.24 -43.60
N LYS A 38 27.49 -5.30 -44.94
CA LYS A 38 28.64 -5.78 -45.73
C LYS A 38 29.15 -4.67 -46.66
N PRO A 39 30.44 -4.68 -47.04
CA PRO A 39 31.15 -3.51 -47.61
C PRO A 39 31.46 -3.64 -49.12
N SER A 40 32.18 -2.63 -49.64
CA SER A 40 32.89 -2.47 -50.95
C SER A 40 32.08 -1.79 -52.07
N VAL A 41 32.60 -0.89 -52.93
CA VAL A 41 33.95 -0.33 -53.19
C VAL A 41 33.78 0.85 -54.18
N ASP A 42 34.70 1.83 -54.11
CA ASP A 42 35.16 2.82 -55.11
C ASP A 42 34.30 3.97 -55.71
N ALA A 43 34.92 5.16 -55.53
CA ALA A 43 35.32 6.17 -56.53
C ALA A 43 34.43 7.40 -56.83
N SER A 44 35.07 8.57 -56.63
CA SER A 44 34.96 9.85 -57.36
C SER A 44 33.62 10.61 -57.33
N ALA A 45 33.51 11.93 -57.31
CA ALA A 45 34.42 13.07 -57.25
C ALA A 45 33.58 14.34 -56.92
N GLU A 46 34.27 15.39 -56.50
CA GLU A 46 33.95 16.83 -56.66
C GLU A 46 32.87 17.56 -55.81
N GLN A 47 33.30 18.75 -55.39
CA GLN A 47 32.72 19.83 -54.56
C GLN A 47 31.81 20.79 -55.42
N PRO A 48 31.40 22.00 -54.97
CA PRO A 48 30.67 22.47 -53.76
C PRO A 48 29.42 23.36 -54.14
N PRO A 49 29.03 24.48 -53.47
CA PRO A 49 27.70 24.80 -52.91
C PRO A 49 27.01 25.99 -53.68
N PRO A 50 26.20 26.96 -53.15
CA PRO A 50 25.56 27.18 -51.83
C PRO A 50 24.10 27.79 -51.86
N ALA A 51 23.62 28.15 -50.65
CA ALA A 51 22.86 29.36 -50.28
C ALA A 51 21.35 29.54 -50.56
N GLU A 52 20.64 29.75 -49.45
CA GLU A 52 19.78 30.92 -49.14
C GLU A 52 18.29 31.04 -49.56
N HIS A 53 17.49 31.29 -48.51
CA HIS A 53 16.44 32.33 -48.37
C HIS A 53 14.95 32.08 -48.72
N HIS A 54 14.15 32.36 -47.67
CA HIS A 54 12.85 33.07 -47.61
C HIS A 54 11.49 32.34 -47.77
N LEU A 55 10.81 32.24 -46.61
CA LEU A 55 9.48 32.79 -46.25
C LEU A 55 8.37 32.86 -47.34
N LEU A 56 7.23 32.21 -47.07
CA LEU A 56 5.90 32.81 -46.82
C LEU A 56 4.76 31.78 -47.03
N GLU A 57 3.89 31.68 -46.03
CA GLU A 57 2.49 31.21 -46.10
C GLU A 57 1.64 32.16 -47.01
N PRO A 58 0.44 31.78 -47.54
CA PRO A 58 -0.71 31.27 -46.75
C PRO A 58 -1.70 30.27 -47.42
N THR A 59 -2.55 29.70 -46.55
CA THR A 59 -3.78 28.88 -46.71
C THR A 59 -4.91 29.51 -47.58
N PRO A 60 -6.14 28.91 -47.74
CA PRO A 60 -6.63 27.51 -47.66
C PRO A 60 -7.58 27.12 -48.84
N SER A 61 -8.03 25.86 -48.95
CA SER A 61 -9.42 25.59 -49.42
C SER A 61 -9.97 24.22 -49.01
N VAL A 62 -11.27 24.27 -48.73
CA VAL A 62 -12.23 23.27 -48.25
C VAL A 62 -12.61 22.26 -49.34
N LYS A 63 -12.93 21.01 -48.97
CA LYS A 63 -14.02 20.25 -49.60
C LYS A 63 -14.56 19.12 -48.71
N GLU A 64 -15.86 19.21 -48.47
CA GLU A 64 -16.73 18.23 -47.83
C GLU A 64 -16.94 16.99 -48.71
N THR A 65 -17.32 15.86 -48.08
CA THR A 65 -18.30 14.92 -48.64
C THR A 65 -18.85 13.99 -47.55
N ARG A 66 -20.18 14.01 -47.36
CA ARG A 66 -20.99 12.93 -46.78
C ARG A 66 -21.76 12.25 -47.92
N PRO A 67 -22.12 10.95 -47.83
CA PRO A 67 -23.46 10.53 -47.36
C PRO A 67 -23.39 9.16 -46.59
N GLN A 68 -24.39 8.53 -45.95
CA GLN A 68 -25.85 8.63 -45.85
C GLN A 68 -26.33 7.73 -44.67
N LEU A 69 -27.50 8.04 -44.10
CA LEU A 69 -28.21 7.28 -43.06
C LEU A 69 -29.04 6.09 -43.63
N LYS A 70 -29.23 5.04 -42.82
CA LYS A 70 -30.45 4.21 -42.81
C LYS A 70 -30.88 3.92 -41.36
N GLY A 71 -32.18 4.10 -41.09
CA GLY A 71 -32.83 3.95 -39.78
C GLY A 71 -33.31 2.52 -39.44
N PRO A 72 -33.98 2.34 -38.28
CA PRO A 72 -33.97 1.10 -37.49
C PRO A 72 -35.33 0.39 -37.35
N ARG A 73 -35.35 -0.82 -36.75
CA ARG A 73 -36.47 -1.47 -35.99
C ARG A 73 -35.98 -2.73 -35.22
N PRO A 74 -36.69 -3.24 -34.17
CA PRO A 74 -36.10 -3.47 -32.84
C PRO A 74 -36.35 -4.86 -32.17
N VAL A 75 -35.86 -4.98 -30.92
CA VAL A 75 -36.26 -5.85 -29.77
C VAL A 75 -35.49 -7.15 -29.52
N GLY A 76 -34.92 -7.23 -28.29
CA GLY A 76 -34.40 -8.43 -27.61
C GLY A 76 -33.58 -8.05 -26.37
N SER A 77 -34.21 -8.07 -25.20
CA SER A 77 -33.79 -7.52 -23.89
C SER A 77 -32.77 -8.37 -23.12
N SER A 78 -31.76 -7.74 -22.52
CA SER A 78 -31.10 -8.22 -21.30
C SER A 78 -30.60 -7.02 -20.49
N VAL A 79 -31.14 -6.88 -19.27
CA VAL A 79 -30.89 -5.80 -18.32
C VAL A 79 -29.52 -6.02 -17.66
N SER A 80 -28.68 -5.00 -17.68
CA SER A 80 -27.49 -4.85 -16.84
C SER A 80 -27.26 -3.35 -16.68
N ASP A 81 -27.82 -2.79 -15.61
CA ASP A 81 -27.66 -1.39 -15.27
C ASP A 81 -26.32 -1.17 -14.56
N SER A 82 -25.41 -0.51 -15.26
CA SER A 82 -24.36 0.29 -14.63
C SER A 82 -24.55 1.73 -15.10
N ILE A 83 -25.05 2.59 -14.21
CA ILE A 83 -25.10 4.04 -14.41
C ILE A 83 -23.67 4.56 -14.26
N SER A 84 -22.90 4.47 -15.33
CA SER A 84 -21.57 5.06 -15.46
C SER A 84 -21.70 6.56 -15.67
N LEU A 85 -21.42 7.35 -14.63
CA LEU A 85 -21.14 8.78 -14.76
C LEU A 85 -19.72 8.93 -15.31
N SER A 86 -19.64 9.22 -16.61
CA SER A 86 -18.44 9.58 -17.37
C SER A 86 -17.19 8.71 -17.10
N SER A 87 -17.12 7.58 -17.78
CA SER A 87 -15.84 6.96 -18.11
C SER A 87 -14.92 7.99 -18.77
N PRO A 88 -13.60 8.01 -18.50
CA PRO A 88 -12.67 8.76 -19.33
C PRO A 88 -12.79 8.20 -20.75
N VAL A 89 -12.94 9.09 -21.74
CA VAL A 89 -12.98 8.72 -23.16
C VAL A 89 -11.66 8.06 -23.53
N THR A 90 -11.55 6.75 -23.42
CA THR A 90 -10.48 5.95 -24.03
C THR A 90 -10.86 5.68 -25.48
N CYS A 91 -10.84 6.73 -26.29
CA CYS A 91 -10.68 6.65 -27.73
C CYS A 91 -9.52 7.56 -28.12
N ALA A 92 -8.31 7.19 -27.68
CA ALA A 92 -7.09 7.62 -28.34
C ALA A 92 -6.59 6.41 -29.12
N THR A 93 -6.50 6.57 -30.44
CA THR A 93 -5.58 5.79 -31.27
C THR A 93 -4.21 5.71 -30.57
N PRO A 94 -3.43 4.62 -30.71
CA PRO A 94 -2.09 4.57 -30.15
C PRO A 94 -1.28 5.68 -30.80
N LYS A 95 -1.15 6.82 -30.10
CA LYS A 95 -0.17 7.83 -30.45
C LYS A 95 1.17 7.17 -30.23
N GLU A 96 2.05 7.22 -31.22
CA GLU A 96 3.46 6.90 -31.02
C GLU A 96 3.94 7.69 -29.79
N ASP A 97 4.31 6.98 -28.72
CA ASP A 97 4.87 7.59 -27.54
C ASP A 97 6.13 8.34 -27.99
N ALA A 98 6.08 9.67 -27.98
CA ALA A 98 7.25 10.49 -28.21
C ALA A 98 8.32 10.04 -27.19
N GLU A 99 9.41 9.45 -27.69
CA GLU A 99 10.54 9.07 -26.84
C GLU A 99 11.03 10.34 -26.14
N GLY A 100 10.74 10.44 -24.84
CA GLY A 100 11.24 11.52 -24.02
C GLY A 100 12.78 11.57 -24.00
N PRO A 101 13.38 12.64 -23.48
CA PRO A 101 14.81 12.77 -23.36
C PRO A 101 15.39 11.58 -22.59
N PRO A 102 16.61 11.14 -22.95
CA PRO A 102 17.20 9.92 -22.42
C PRO A 102 17.27 9.97 -20.89
N MET A 103 16.75 8.90 -20.28
CA MET A 103 16.81 8.69 -18.83
C MET A 103 18.17 8.13 -18.42
N PRO A 104 18.63 8.32 -17.17
CA PRO A 104 19.80 7.62 -16.66
C PRO A 104 19.68 6.11 -16.84
N ALA A 105 20.78 5.42 -17.16
CA ALA A 105 20.77 3.99 -17.51
C ALA A 105 20.06 3.12 -16.46
N ASN A 106 20.30 3.38 -15.16
CA ASN A 106 19.66 2.66 -14.06
C ASN A 106 18.13 2.80 -14.07
N VAL A 107 17.62 3.99 -14.42
CA VAL A 107 16.18 4.30 -14.50
C VAL A 107 15.58 3.74 -15.79
N ALA A 108 16.30 3.82 -16.91
CA ALA A 108 15.89 3.25 -18.18
C ALA A 108 15.73 1.72 -18.10
N ALA A 109 16.52 1.06 -17.26
CA ALA A 109 16.43 -0.38 -17.01
C ALA A 109 15.29 -0.80 -16.05
N LEU A 110 14.57 0.16 -15.44
CA LEU A 110 13.43 -0.16 -14.57
C LEU A 110 12.21 -0.64 -15.38
N PRO A 111 11.32 -1.46 -14.76
CA PRO A 111 10.01 -1.73 -15.31
C PRO A 111 9.27 -0.43 -15.67
N GLU A 112 8.46 -0.47 -16.73
CA GLU A 112 7.72 0.70 -17.21
C GLU A 112 6.86 1.35 -16.12
N GLU A 113 6.24 0.55 -15.26
CA GLU A 113 5.45 1.01 -14.12
C GLU A 113 6.25 1.89 -13.15
N HIS A 114 7.46 1.46 -12.79
CA HIS A 114 8.34 2.24 -11.91
C HIS A 114 8.84 3.52 -12.60
N ARG A 115 9.09 3.47 -13.92
CA ARG A 115 9.46 4.67 -14.70
C ARG A 115 8.30 5.68 -14.72
N CYS A 116 7.08 5.21 -14.97
CA CYS A 116 5.86 6.02 -14.93
C CYS A 116 5.65 6.63 -13.55
N CYS A 117 5.76 5.82 -12.49
CA CYS A 117 5.66 6.27 -11.09
C CYS A 117 6.66 7.39 -10.78
N LEU A 118 7.95 7.21 -11.12
CA LEU A 118 8.99 8.23 -10.92
C LEU A 118 8.69 9.55 -11.66
N LEU A 119 8.05 9.48 -12.82
CA LEU A 119 7.60 10.66 -13.59
C LEU A 119 6.27 11.25 -13.08
N GLY A 120 5.66 10.68 -12.04
CA GLY A 120 4.38 11.12 -11.49
C GLY A 120 3.16 10.71 -12.30
N ARG A 121 3.29 9.66 -13.12
CA ARG A 121 2.19 9.05 -13.87
C ARG A 121 1.68 7.84 -13.10
N VAL A 122 0.37 7.72 -12.98
CA VAL A 122 -0.22 6.62 -12.19
C VAL A 122 -0.13 5.33 -12.99
N PRO A 123 0.46 4.26 -12.43
CA PRO A 123 0.47 2.95 -13.08
C PRO A 123 -0.96 2.40 -13.23
N GLY A 124 -1.23 1.67 -14.31
CA GLY A 124 -2.53 1.04 -14.56
C GLY A 124 -2.81 -0.20 -13.68
N GLN A 125 -1.88 -0.61 -12.82
CA GLN A 125 -1.99 -1.82 -12.00
C GLN A 125 -2.52 -1.52 -10.59
N ARG A 126 -3.15 -2.54 -9.97
CA ARG A 126 -3.62 -2.48 -8.58
C ARG A 126 -2.43 -2.24 -7.64
N PRO A 127 -2.59 -1.40 -6.60
CA PRO A 127 -1.55 -1.18 -5.61
C PRO A 127 -1.08 -2.51 -5.01
N ARG A 128 0.22 -2.60 -4.69
CA ARG A 128 0.81 -3.78 -4.03
C ARG A 128 0.00 -4.09 -2.77
N ARG A 129 -0.49 -5.32 -2.64
CA ARG A 129 -1.28 -5.72 -1.47
C ARG A 129 -0.44 -5.61 -0.21
N ARG A 130 -1.03 -5.06 0.85
CA ARG A 130 -0.41 -4.90 2.16
C ARG A 130 -0.07 -6.27 2.75
N LYS A 131 0.97 -6.34 3.59
CA LYS A 131 1.40 -7.55 4.31
C LYS A 131 0.44 -7.92 5.46
N ALA A 132 -0.81 -8.16 5.13
CA ALA A 132 -1.86 -8.47 6.08
C ALA A 132 -2.72 -9.65 5.58
N MET A 133 -2.92 -10.64 6.45
CA MET A 133 -3.88 -11.72 6.31
C MET A 133 -5.10 -11.39 7.16
N LEU A 134 -6.26 -11.30 6.52
CA LEU A 134 -7.49 -10.83 7.13
C LEU A 134 -8.49 -11.99 7.15
N ILE A 135 -8.61 -12.62 8.31
CA ILE A 135 -9.53 -13.73 8.52
C ILE A 135 -10.93 -13.12 8.71
N TYR A 136 -11.84 -13.44 7.80
CA TYR A 136 -13.24 -12.99 7.89
C TYR A 136 -14.12 -14.17 8.26
N VAL A 137 -14.84 -14.09 9.37
CA VAL A 137 -15.71 -15.17 9.85
C VAL A 137 -17.08 -15.04 9.20
N CYS A 138 -17.47 -16.06 8.42
CA CYS A 138 -18.82 -16.21 7.89
C CYS A 138 -19.57 -17.24 8.74
N ALA A 139 -20.76 -16.91 9.23
CA ALA A 139 -21.57 -17.84 10.01
C ALA A 139 -23.07 -17.66 9.74
N ALA A 140 -23.81 -18.77 9.75
CA ALA A 140 -25.28 -18.74 9.58
C ALA A 140 -26.00 -18.17 10.82
N ASP A 141 -25.46 -18.42 12.02
CA ASP A 141 -25.97 -17.92 13.30
C ASP A 141 -24.76 -17.65 14.22
N SER A 142 -24.80 -16.55 14.98
CA SER A 142 -23.85 -16.31 16.08
C SER A 142 -23.82 -17.43 17.11
N GLN A 143 -24.92 -18.18 17.26
CA GLN A 143 -25.06 -19.26 18.24
C GLN A 143 -24.58 -20.61 17.80
N ASP A 144 -24.47 -20.79 16.49
CA ASP A 144 -23.81 -21.97 15.99
C ASP A 144 -22.29 -21.79 16.06
N CYS A 145 -21.59 -22.89 16.29
CA CYS A 145 -20.13 -22.96 16.32
C CYS A 145 -19.41 -22.08 17.36
N CYS A 146 -20.04 -21.69 18.49
CA CYS A 146 -19.37 -20.88 19.53
C CYS A 146 -18.05 -21.48 20.02
N ALA A 147 -17.99 -22.79 20.26
CA ALA A 147 -16.77 -23.46 20.71
C ALA A 147 -15.67 -23.38 19.63
N GLU A 148 -16.01 -23.69 18.38
CA GLU A 148 -15.10 -23.69 17.24
C GLU A 148 -14.61 -22.28 16.88
N LYS A 149 -15.49 -21.27 16.92
CA LYS A 149 -15.12 -19.85 16.78
C LYS A 149 -14.21 -19.40 17.92
N GLY A 150 -14.47 -19.86 19.15
CA GLY A 150 -13.58 -19.67 20.30
C GLY A 150 -12.19 -20.29 20.08
N ALA A 151 -12.13 -21.51 19.54
CA ALA A 151 -10.87 -22.17 19.18
C ALA A 151 -10.13 -21.49 18.01
N LEU A 152 -10.85 -20.89 17.07
CA LEU A 152 -10.27 -20.02 16.05
C LEU A 152 -9.62 -18.80 16.71
N GLN A 153 -10.35 -18.03 17.52
CA GLN A 153 -9.88 -16.76 18.10
C GLN A 153 -8.76 -16.95 19.13
N CYS A 154 -8.99 -17.78 20.16
CA CYS A 154 -8.06 -17.96 21.28
C CYS A 154 -7.03 -19.08 21.05
N GLY A 155 -7.17 -19.87 19.98
CA GLY A 155 -6.29 -20.98 19.63
C GLY A 155 -5.50 -20.72 18.35
N ALA A 156 -6.11 -21.03 17.20
CA ALA A 156 -5.42 -21.01 15.91
C ALA A 156 -4.94 -19.60 15.52
N ALA A 157 -5.79 -18.59 15.61
CA ALA A 157 -5.46 -17.21 15.25
C ALA A 157 -4.44 -16.59 16.21
N ALA A 158 -4.53 -16.87 17.52
CA ALA A 158 -3.57 -16.39 18.52
C ALA A 158 -2.13 -16.83 18.17
N VAL A 159 -1.93 -18.12 17.88
CA VAL A 159 -0.62 -18.66 17.46
C VAL A 159 -0.19 -18.10 16.10
N LEU A 160 -1.13 -18.01 15.16
CA LEU A 160 -0.87 -17.49 13.82
C LEU A 160 -0.42 -16.02 13.83
N ARG A 161 -1.00 -15.19 14.71
CA ARG A 161 -0.59 -13.78 14.91
C ARG A 161 0.88 -13.69 15.29
N VAL A 162 1.35 -14.53 16.23
CA VAL A 162 2.76 -14.57 16.66
C VAL A 162 3.66 -14.99 15.50
N ARG A 163 3.31 -16.08 14.80
CA ARG A 163 4.08 -16.58 13.65
C ARG A 163 4.16 -15.54 12.52
N ALA A 164 3.06 -14.87 12.21
CA ALA A 164 3.00 -13.85 11.16
C ALA A 164 3.90 -12.66 11.47
N ARG A 165 3.92 -12.17 12.73
CA ARG A 165 4.79 -11.05 13.14
C ARG A 165 6.28 -11.36 12.94
N ARG A 166 6.71 -12.60 13.20
CA ARG A 166 8.09 -13.07 12.95
C ARG A 166 8.50 -13.04 11.48
N ARG A 167 7.56 -12.89 10.56
CA ARG A 167 7.78 -12.74 9.11
C ARG A 167 7.37 -11.36 8.58
N GLY A 168 7.06 -10.41 9.46
CA GLY A 168 6.63 -9.06 9.08
C GLY A 168 5.21 -8.99 8.50
N TRP A 169 4.35 -9.97 8.81
CA TRP A 169 2.95 -10.01 8.42
C TRP A 169 2.03 -9.74 9.61
N ARG A 170 0.89 -9.11 9.33
CA ARG A 170 -0.19 -8.90 10.30
C ARG A 170 -1.32 -9.90 10.06
N VAL A 171 -1.91 -10.39 11.15
CA VAL A 171 -3.13 -11.22 11.11
C VAL A 171 -4.22 -10.52 11.90
N HIS A 172 -5.37 -10.29 11.27
CA HIS A 172 -6.56 -9.72 11.90
C HIS A 172 -7.74 -10.69 11.72
N VAL A 173 -8.59 -10.83 12.74
CA VAL A 173 -9.81 -11.64 12.66
C VAL A 173 -11.01 -10.71 12.81
N ALA A 174 -11.76 -10.55 11.71
CA ALA A 174 -13.02 -9.83 11.66
C ALA A 174 -14.16 -10.84 11.85
N ASP A 175 -14.88 -10.72 12.96
CA ASP A 175 -16.05 -11.54 13.28
C ASP A 175 -17.14 -10.62 13.81
N LEU A 176 -18.30 -10.61 13.13
CA LEU A 176 -19.46 -9.79 13.47
C LEU A 176 -20.59 -10.63 14.09
N HIS A 177 -20.41 -11.95 14.17
CA HIS A 177 -21.43 -12.93 14.57
C HIS A 177 -21.35 -13.22 16.07
N TRP A 178 -21.57 -12.18 16.89
CA TRP A 178 -21.44 -12.20 18.36
C TRP A 178 -22.75 -11.92 19.12
N ARG A 179 -23.92 -12.27 18.58
CA ARG A 179 -25.23 -11.90 19.14
C ARG A 179 -25.44 -10.38 19.20
N SER A 180 -25.01 -9.66 18.17
CA SER A 180 -25.15 -8.20 18.20
C SER A 180 -26.63 -7.79 18.35
N PRO A 181 -26.96 -6.64 18.97
CA PRO A 181 -28.35 -6.17 19.02
C PRO A 181 -29.00 -6.10 17.64
N LEU A 182 -28.23 -5.74 16.60
CA LEU A 182 -28.69 -5.71 15.21
C LEU A 182 -29.06 -7.11 14.69
N GLU A 183 -28.21 -8.11 14.95
CA GLU A 183 -28.44 -9.50 14.59
C GLU A 183 -29.67 -10.07 15.34
N GLN A 184 -29.77 -9.83 16.64
CA GLN A 184 -30.90 -10.28 17.47
C GLN A 184 -32.24 -9.66 17.06
N GLN A 185 -32.21 -8.38 16.63
CA GLN A 185 -33.38 -7.65 16.15
C GLN A 185 -33.72 -7.96 14.70
N ARG A 186 -32.87 -8.72 13.97
CA ARG A 186 -33.01 -8.97 12.53
C ARG A 186 -33.12 -7.66 11.74
N ASP A 187 -32.22 -6.74 12.08
CA ASP A 187 -32.14 -5.40 11.51
C ASP A 187 -31.36 -5.43 10.18
N HIS A 188 -31.88 -4.77 9.14
CA HIS A 188 -31.27 -4.70 7.81
C HIS A 188 -29.90 -4.03 7.80
N ARG A 189 -29.56 -3.25 8.83
CA ARG A 189 -28.21 -2.68 8.99
C ARG A 189 -27.15 -3.74 9.21
N PHE A 190 -27.49 -4.91 9.74
CA PHE A 190 -26.54 -5.99 10.01
C PHE A 190 -25.87 -6.56 8.74
N PRO A 191 -26.61 -7.03 7.71
CA PRO A 191 -25.98 -7.49 6.46
C PRO A 191 -25.23 -6.36 5.75
N VAL A 192 -25.77 -5.13 5.75
CA VAL A 192 -25.08 -3.96 5.17
C VAL A 192 -23.73 -3.71 5.84
N LEU A 193 -23.67 -3.84 7.16
CA LEU A 193 -22.43 -3.74 7.94
C LEU A 193 -21.46 -4.87 7.59
N CYS A 194 -21.93 -6.12 7.49
CA CYS A 194 -21.09 -7.28 7.15
C CYS A 194 -20.42 -7.09 5.77
N ILE A 195 -21.18 -6.67 4.76
CA ILE A 195 -20.67 -6.43 3.40
C ILE A 195 -19.76 -5.19 3.35
N ALA A 196 -20.10 -4.12 4.08
CA ALA A 196 -19.25 -2.94 4.18
C ALA A 196 -17.89 -3.27 4.80
N GLU A 197 -17.89 -4.05 5.88
CA GLU A 197 -16.68 -4.49 6.55
C GLU A 197 -15.85 -5.43 5.67
N LEU A 198 -16.48 -6.37 4.96
CA LEU A 198 -15.80 -7.24 4.01
C LEU A 198 -15.14 -6.46 2.87
N THR A 199 -15.83 -5.44 2.34
CA THR A 199 -15.29 -4.56 1.30
C THR A 199 -14.08 -3.79 1.83
N ARG A 200 -14.18 -3.22 3.04
CA ARG A 200 -13.08 -2.53 3.70
C ARG A 200 -11.88 -3.45 3.90
N GLN A 201 -12.07 -4.64 4.48
CA GLN A 201 -10.99 -5.60 4.70
C GLN A 201 -10.34 -6.04 3.37
N SER A 202 -11.10 -6.20 2.30
CA SER A 202 -10.56 -6.50 0.96
C SER A 202 -9.61 -5.43 0.42
N GLU A 203 -9.76 -4.17 0.84
CA GLU A 203 -8.82 -3.09 0.52
C GLU A 203 -7.57 -3.08 1.42
N LEU A 204 -7.68 -3.62 2.64
CA LEU A 204 -6.61 -3.60 3.65
C LEU A 204 -5.62 -4.75 3.55
N GLY A 205 -5.94 -5.84 2.85
CA GLY A 205 -5.08 -7.03 2.82
C GLY A 205 -5.67 -8.22 2.08
N ALA A 206 -5.05 -9.39 2.27
CA ALA A 206 -5.51 -10.64 1.70
C ALA A 206 -6.60 -11.26 2.59
N VAL A 207 -7.84 -11.23 2.12
CA VAL A 207 -8.98 -11.83 2.82
C VAL A 207 -8.95 -13.36 2.74
N VAL A 208 -9.16 -14.00 3.89
CA VAL A 208 -9.24 -15.45 4.10
C VAL A 208 -10.58 -15.75 4.79
N PRO A 209 -11.62 -16.14 4.02
CA PRO A 209 -12.91 -16.46 4.60
C PRO A 209 -12.84 -17.75 5.42
N VAL A 210 -13.29 -17.72 6.67
CA VAL A 210 -13.49 -18.92 7.49
C VAL A 210 -14.98 -19.11 7.68
N LEU A 211 -15.53 -20.08 6.96
CA LEU A 211 -16.96 -20.37 6.91
C LEU A 211 -17.33 -21.43 7.93
N PHE A 212 -18.25 -21.10 8.84
CA PHE A 212 -18.91 -22.02 9.74
C PHE A 212 -20.33 -22.29 9.22
N LEU A 213 -20.48 -23.34 8.42
CA LEU A 213 -21.75 -23.72 7.80
C LEU A 213 -22.02 -25.21 8.01
N ASN A 214 -23.08 -25.51 8.75
CA ASN A 214 -23.51 -26.86 9.12
C ASN A 214 -24.83 -27.23 8.41
N SER A 215 -25.92 -27.36 9.18
CA SER A 215 -27.26 -27.76 8.71
C SER A 215 -28.28 -26.62 8.70
N ASP A 216 -27.87 -25.40 9.03
CA ASP A 216 -28.72 -24.21 9.08
C ASP A 216 -28.10 -23.09 8.24
N LEU A 217 -28.95 -22.32 7.57
CA LEU A 217 -28.62 -21.17 6.72
C LEU A 217 -28.90 -19.84 7.45
N GLY A 218 -29.52 -19.89 8.64
CA GLY A 218 -30.07 -18.74 9.33
C GLY A 218 -31.43 -18.34 8.75
N THR A 219 -32.05 -17.31 9.33
CA THR A 219 -33.35 -16.81 8.84
C THR A 219 -33.15 -15.60 7.93
N PRO A 220 -33.72 -15.59 6.70
CA PRO A 220 -33.63 -14.44 5.82
C PRO A 220 -34.43 -13.25 6.38
N LEU A 221 -34.02 -12.06 5.98
CA LEU A 221 -34.73 -10.83 6.31
C LEU A 221 -35.90 -10.62 5.34
N LEU A 222 -36.93 -9.89 5.79
CA LEU A 222 -37.97 -9.43 4.87
C LEU A 222 -37.33 -8.51 3.81
N PRO A 223 -37.63 -8.65 2.52
CA PRO A 223 -37.06 -7.79 1.49
C PRO A 223 -37.32 -6.32 1.77
N HIS A 224 -36.28 -5.47 1.72
CA HIS A 224 -36.44 -4.03 1.95
C HIS A 224 -37.23 -3.37 0.81
N THR A 225 -37.01 -3.82 -0.42
CA THR A 225 -37.72 -3.36 -1.61
C THR A 225 -38.12 -4.54 -2.47
N LEU A 226 -39.33 -4.50 -3.01
CA LEU A 226 -39.85 -5.46 -3.99
C LEU A 226 -40.27 -4.69 -5.25
N GLU A 227 -39.97 -5.25 -6.41
CA GLU A 227 -40.48 -4.72 -7.67
C GLU A 227 -42.01 -4.78 -7.70
N CYS A 228 -42.64 -3.80 -8.38
CA CYS A 228 -44.10 -3.74 -8.47
C CYS A 228 -44.69 -5.03 -9.07
N ALA A 229 -44.02 -5.63 -10.07
CA ALA A 229 -44.48 -6.85 -10.71
C ALA A 229 -44.45 -8.05 -9.74
N ASP A 230 -43.36 -8.21 -9.00
CA ASP A 230 -43.19 -9.32 -8.06
C ASP A 230 -44.12 -9.22 -6.85
N PHE A 231 -44.33 -8.01 -6.33
CA PHE A 231 -45.28 -7.81 -5.22
C PHE A 231 -46.73 -8.06 -5.66
N GLN A 232 -47.10 -7.64 -6.87
CA GLN A 232 -48.43 -7.95 -7.44
C GLN A 232 -48.61 -9.45 -7.67
N ALA A 233 -47.59 -10.13 -8.20
CA ALA A 233 -47.61 -11.59 -8.36
C ALA A 233 -47.80 -12.31 -7.01
N ALA A 234 -47.11 -11.84 -5.96
CA ALA A 234 -47.26 -12.39 -4.60
C ALA A 234 -48.68 -12.15 -4.02
N LEU A 235 -49.33 -11.03 -4.33
CA LEU A 235 -50.71 -10.75 -3.91
C LEU A 235 -51.73 -11.60 -4.66
N ASP A 236 -51.52 -11.83 -5.96
CA ASP A 236 -52.40 -12.65 -6.79
C ASP A 236 -52.31 -14.14 -6.42
N ALA A 237 -51.13 -14.60 -5.99
CA ALA A 237 -50.90 -15.97 -5.52
C ALA A 237 -51.31 -16.23 -4.06
N ALA A 238 -51.67 -15.19 -3.28
CA ALA A 238 -52.13 -15.35 -1.90
C ALA A 238 -53.61 -15.76 -1.85
N ASP A 239 -53.89 -17.00 -1.45
CA ASP A 239 -55.26 -17.54 -1.41
C ASP A 239 -56.15 -16.91 -0.31
N ASP A 240 -55.55 -16.53 0.83
CA ASP A 240 -56.25 -16.03 2.01
C ASP A 240 -56.26 -14.50 2.09
N GLU A 241 -57.41 -13.90 2.38
CA GLU A 241 -57.54 -12.44 2.61
C GLU A 241 -56.69 -11.96 3.80
N ASN A 242 -56.42 -12.83 4.77
CA ASN A 242 -55.52 -12.53 5.89
C ASN A 242 -54.06 -12.36 5.44
N ASP A 243 -53.61 -13.13 4.43
CA ASP A 243 -52.25 -13.07 3.91
C ASP A 243 -52.05 -11.83 3.04
N LYS A 244 -53.04 -11.47 2.22
CA LYS A 244 -53.07 -10.20 1.48
C LYS A 244 -53.07 -9.00 2.41
N ALA A 245 -53.85 -9.05 3.49
CA ALA A 245 -53.86 -8.01 4.51
C ALA A 245 -52.49 -7.91 5.22
N LEU A 246 -51.83 -9.03 5.47
CA LEU A 246 -50.49 -9.05 6.06
C LEU A 246 -49.44 -8.44 5.14
N LEU A 247 -49.41 -8.79 3.85
CA LEU A 247 -48.48 -8.21 2.88
C LEU A 247 -48.70 -6.68 2.72
N ASN A 248 -49.94 -6.23 2.57
CA ASN A 248 -50.27 -4.80 2.48
C ASN A 248 -50.04 -4.03 3.80
N LYS A 249 -50.01 -4.71 4.95
CA LYS A 249 -49.63 -4.11 6.23
C LYS A 249 -48.12 -3.84 6.30
N TRP A 250 -47.31 -4.73 5.72
CA TRP A 250 -45.85 -4.65 5.78
C TRP A 250 -45.23 -3.86 4.63
N TYR A 251 -45.88 -3.78 3.46
CA TYR A 251 -45.34 -3.12 2.27
C TYR A 251 -46.26 -2.01 1.75
N SER A 252 -45.67 -0.85 1.41
CA SER A 252 -46.37 0.26 0.75
C SER A 252 -45.68 0.65 -0.56
N LEU A 253 -46.46 1.14 -1.52
CA LEU A 253 -45.95 1.62 -2.79
C LEU A 253 -45.20 2.95 -2.59
N ASP A 254 -43.91 2.97 -2.90
CA ASP A 254 -43.11 4.19 -2.96
C ASP A 254 -43.01 4.67 -4.41
N SER A 255 -43.75 5.74 -4.71
CA SER A 255 -43.73 6.41 -6.01
C SER A 255 -42.61 7.45 -6.16
N SER A 256 -41.79 7.67 -5.13
CA SER A 256 -40.69 8.66 -5.17
C SER A 256 -39.44 8.14 -5.87
N ARG A 257 -39.30 6.81 -6.03
CA ARG A 257 -38.21 6.17 -6.77
C ARG A 257 -38.62 5.86 -8.21
N SER A 258 -37.63 5.85 -9.11
CA SER A 258 -37.81 5.49 -10.53
C SER A 258 -36.89 4.31 -10.86
N PRO A 259 -37.42 3.09 -11.11
CA PRO A 259 -38.83 2.72 -11.13
C PRO A 259 -39.48 2.70 -9.73
N ALA A 260 -40.81 2.82 -9.68
CA ALA A 260 -41.58 2.71 -8.44
C ALA A 260 -41.51 1.28 -7.89
N CYS A 261 -41.43 1.13 -6.57
CA CYS A 261 -41.27 -0.16 -5.90
C CYS A 261 -42.05 -0.21 -4.58
N TYR A 262 -42.38 -1.40 -4.10
CA TYR A 262 -42.95 -1.57 -2.76
C TYR A 262 -41.84 -1.60 -1.71
N ARG A 263 -41.96 -0.79 -0.64
CA ARG A 263 -40.99 -0.72 0.47
C ARG A 263 -41.62 -1.23 1.76
N LEU A 264 -40.79 -1.87 2.58
CA LEU A 264 -41.13 -2.24 3.95
C LEU A 264 -41.50 -0.99 4.79
N VAL A 265 -42.70 -0.96 5.36
CA VAL A 265 -43.30 0.21 6.04
C VAL A 265 -42.81 0.38 7.47
N ARG A 266 -42.40 -0.72 8.11
CA ARG A 266 -42.05 -0.77 9.54
C ARG A 266 -40.68 -1.37 9.70
N GLY A 267 -39.87 -0.78 10.58
CA GLY A 267 -38.73 -1.49 11.16
C GLY A 267 -39.19 -2.70 11.96
N ALA A 268 -38.23 -3.51 12.39
CA ALA A 268 -38.46 -4.81 13.01
C ALA A 268 -38.30 -4.80 14.56
N PRO A 269 -39.14 -4.09 15.37
CA PRO A 269 -39.03 -4.21 16.81
C PRO A 269 -39.34 -5.65 17.24
N ALA A 270 -38.65 -6.10 18.29
CA ALA A 270 -38.72 -7.48 18.80
C ALA A 270 -40.15 -7.99 19.08
N ARG A 271 -41.12 -7.08 19.32
CA ARG A 271 -42.56 -7.37 19.52
C ARG A 271 -43.24 -7.96 18.28
N TRP A 272 -42.74 -7.67 17.07
CA TRP A 272 -43.33 -8.11 15.81
C TRP A 272 -42.67 -9.37 15.23
N ARG A 273 -41.70 -10.00 15.92
CA ARG A 273 -40.97 -11.18 15.41
C ARG A 273 -41.87 -12.31 14.90
N ARG A 274 -42.95 -12.61 15.63
CA ARG A 274 -43.93 -13.63 15.22
C ARG A 274 -44.69 -13.24 13.95
N GLU A 275 -45.08 -11.98 13.81
CA GLU A 275 -45.76 -11.50 12.60
C GLU A 275 -44.80 -11.42 11.40
N MET A 276 -43.54 -11.06 11.61
CA MET A 276 -42.52 -11.06 10.56
C MET A 276 -42.23 -12.47 10.05
N ALA A 277 -42.11 -13.45 10.95
CA ALA A 277 -41.93 -14.85 10.57
C ALA A 277 -43.12 -15.34 9.73
N ARG A 278 -44.35 -14.95 10.09
CA ARG A 278 -45.54 -15.23 9.29
C ARG A 278 -45.49 -14.55 7.91
N ALA A 279 -45.13 -13.27 7.85
CA ALA A 279 -45.02 -12.54 6.58
C ALA A 279 -43.96 -13.16 5.66
N LEU A 280 -42.84 -13.61 6.23
CA LEU A 280 -41.78 -14.31 5.49
C LEU A 280 -42.27 -15.66 4.95
N SER A 281 -43.00 -16.43 5.75
CA SER A 281 -43.61 -17.70 5.30
C SER A 281 -44.61 -17.48 4.16
N VAL A 282 -45.42 -16.41 4.23
CA VAL A 282 -46.32 -16.01 3.13
C VAL A 282 -45.51 -15.70 1.87
N LEU A 283 -44.48 -14.86 1.95
CA LEU A 283 -43.64 -14.51 0.80
C LEU A 283 -42.97 -15.74 0.15
N VAL A 284 -42.48 -16.69 0.95
CA VAL A 284 -41.87 -17.93 0.43
C VAL A 284 -42.89 -18.78 -0.35
N ARG A 285 -44.16 -18.76 0.06
CA ARG A 285 -45.23 -19.51 -0.61
C ARG A 285 -45.73 -18.84 -1.87
N THR A 286 -45.76 -17.50 -1.91
CA THR A 286 -46.44 -16.74 -2.97
C THR A 286 -45.51 -16.16 -4.01
N LEU A 287 -44.25 -15.89 -3.70
CA LEU A 287 -43.29 -15.34 -4.67
C LEU A 287 -42.86 -16.41 -5.70
N PRO A 288 -42.61 -16.01 -6.96
CA PRO A 288 -41.93 -16.84 -7.93
C PRO A 288 -40.55 -17.30 -7.43
N MET A 289 -40.10 -18.48 -7.87
CA MET A 289 -38.81 -19.03 -7.41
C MET A 289 -37.62 -18.10 -7.71
N GLU A 290 -37.61 -17.42 -8.86
CA GLU A 290 -36.58 -16.43 -9.21
C GLU A 290 -36.58 -15.22 -8.26
N ALA A 291 -37.77 -14.72 -7.90
CA ALA A 291 -37.93 -13.61 -6.95
C ALA A 291 -37.55 -14.04 -5.52
N CYS A 292 -37.89 -15.27 -5.12
CA CYS A 292 -37.39 -15.85 -3.88
C CYS A 292 -35.86 -15.84 -3.86
N ASP A 293 -35.20 -16.39 -4.88
CA ASP A 293 -33.74 -16.48 -4.97
C ASP A 293 -33.07 -15.10 -4.92
N ALA A 294 -33.68 -14.08 -5.54
CA ALA A 294 -33.19 -12.70 -5.53
C ALA A 294 -33.36 -12.00 -4.17
N TYR A 295 -34.53 -12.11 -3.54
CA TYR A 295 -34.90 -11.25 -2.41
C TYR A 295 -34.72 -11.90 -1.03
N LEU A 296 -34.88 -13.22 -0.91
CA LEU A 296 -34.91 -13.93 0.38
C LEU A 296 -33.55 -14.53 0.74
N THR A 297 -32.48 -13.79 0.49
CA THR A 297 -31.11 -14.22 0.84
C THR A 297 -30.82 -14.01 2.32
N THR A 298 -30.07 -14.94 2.90
CA THR A 298 -29.53 -14.87 4.26
C THR A 298 -28.21 -14.10 4.29
N VAL A 299 -27.80 -13.66 5.48
CA VAL A 299 -26.52 -12.93 5.68
C VAL A 299 -25.34 -13.79 5.22
N VAL A 300 -25.31 -15.07 5.59
CA VAL A 300 -24.22 -15.98 5.21
C VAL A 300 -24.19 -16.23 3.70
N GLU A 301 -25.34 -16.30 3.02
CA GLU A 301 -25.38 -16.38 1.55
C GLU A 301 -24.78 -15.13 0.92
N GLN A 302 -25.11 -13.94 1.42
CA GLN A 302 -24.55 -12.68 0.92
C GLN A 302 -23.03 -12.60 1.17
N GLU A 303 -22.56 -13.01 2.35
CA GLU A 303 -21.13 -13.09 2.67
C GLU A 303 -20.40 -14.07 1.74
N VAL A 304 -20.95 -15.27 1.51
CA VAL A 304 -20.36 -16.27 0.61
C VAL A 304 -20.39 -15.79 -0.84
N GLN A 305 -21.44 -15.09 -1.27
CA GLN A 305 -21.52 -14.49 -2.59
C GLN A 305 -20.38 -13.48 -2.79
N HIS A 306 -20.22 -12.53 -1.86
CA HIS A 306 -19.21 -11.47 -1.96
C HIS A 306 -17.77 -11.94 -1.68
N THR A 307 -17.59 -13.11 -1.06
CA THR A 307 -16.27 -13.73 -0.83
C THR A 307 -15.94 -14.80 -1.86
N VAL A 308 -16.59 -15.96 -1.78
CA VAL A 308 -16.23 -17.17 -2.53
C VAL A 308 -16.70 -17.08 -3.99
N LEU A 309 -17.93 -16.64 -4.24
CA LEU A 309 -18.53 -16.74 -5.57
C LEU A 309 -18.09 -15.59 -6.50
N MET A 310 -17.86 -14.39 -5.96
CA MET A 310 -17.38 -13.24 -6.74
C MET A 310 -15.85 -13.12 -6.83
N SER A 311 -15.08 -13.87 -6.02
CA SER A 311 -13.61 -13.79 -6.00
C SER A 311 -12.95 -15.17 -5.97
N VAL A 312 -12.39 -15.56 -7.12
CA VAL A 312 -11.64 -16.82 -7.29
C VAL A 312 -10.44 -16.90 -6.32
N GLU A 313 -9.78 -15.78 -6.04
CA GLU A 313 -8.65 -15.75 -5.11
C GLU A 313 -9.09 -15.97 -3.66
N ALA A 314 -10.21 -15.38 -3.24
CA ALA A 314 -10.76 -15.59 -1.90
C ALA A 314 -11.31 -17.01 -1.76
N ALA A 315 -11.95 -17.57 -2.80
CA ALA A 315 -12.38 -18.97 -2.83
C ALA A 315 -11.21 -19.95 -2.61
N ARG A 316 -10.07 -19.74 -3.28
CA ARG A 316 -8.86 -20.56 -3.09
C ARG A 316 -8.32 -20.53 -1.65
N ARG A 317 -8.59 -19.45 -0.92
CA ARG A 317 -8.15 -19.22 0.46
C ARG A 317 -9.23 -19.54 1.49
N CYS A 318 -10.47 -19.79 1.08
CA CYS A 318 -11.57 -20.03 2.01
C CYS A 318 -11.42 -21.38 2.71
N VAL A 319 -11.58 -21.38 4.03
CA VAL A 319 -11.58 -22.56 4.90
C VAL A 319 -13.00 -22.80 5.40
N TRP A 320 -13.56 -23.97 5.10
CA TRP A 320 -14.91 -24.33 5.50
C TRP A 320 -14.89 -25.36 6.63
N VAL A 321 -15.45 -25.00 7.78
CA VAL A 321 -15.66 -25.89 8.93
C VAL A 321 -17.09 -26.42 8.89
N CYS A 322 -17.23 -27.74 8.80
CA CYS A 322 -18.51 -28.43 8.75
C CYS A 322 -18.55 -29.59 9.76
N ARG A 323 -19.57 -29.61 10.64
CA ARG A 323 -19.82 -30.71 11.55
C ARG A 323 -20.47 -31.89 10.81
N ALA A 324 -19.80 -33.03 10.82
CA ALA A 324 -20.31 -34.28 10.26
C ALA A 324 -21.07 -35.07 11.33
N GLY A 325 -22.40 -34.89 11.40
CA GLY A 325 -23.28 -35.75 12.19
C GLY A 325 -24.40 -35.01 12.93
N THR A 326 -25.61 -35.57 12.78
CA THR A 326 -26.90 -35.20 13.37
C THR A 326 -27.56 -33.89 12.89
N PRO A 327 -28.77 -33.95 12.28
CA PRO A 327 -29.64 -32.78 12.22
C PRO A 327 -29.88 -32.29 13.66
N SER A 328 -29.91 -30.97 13.84
CA SER A 328 -30.12 -30.37 15.16
C SER A 328 -31.37 -30.95 15.82
N VAL A 329 -31.24 -31.33 17.09
CA VAL A 329 -32.34 -31.85 17.94
C VAL A 329 -33.37 -30.75 18.26
N THR A 330 -33.30 -29.60 17.60
CA THR A 330 -34.30 -28.52 17.65
C THR A 330 -35.33 -28.59 16.53
N SER A 331 -35.29 -29.60 15.64
CA SER A 331 -36.43 -29.90 14.75
C SER A 331 -37.56 -30.54 15.55
N ALA A 332 -38.22 -29.75 16.40
CA ALA A 332 -39.63 -29.99 16.67
C ALA A 332 -40.33 -30.02 15.29
N GLU A 333 -41.14 -31.06 15.03
CA GLU A 333 -41.94 -31.09 13.82
C GLU A 333 -42.70 -29.76 13.68
N PRO A 334 -42.65 -29.10 12.52
CA PRO A 334 -43.36 -27.84 12.34
C PRO A 334 -44.84 -28.05 12.63
N ALA A 335 -45.36 -27.34 13.63
CA ALA A 335 -46.73 -27.50 14.10
C ALA A 335 -47.78 -27.05 13.06
N ASP A 336 -47.35 -26.32 12.02
CA ASP A 336 -48.17 -25.77 10.92
C ASP A 336 -47.55 -26.05 9.54
N ALA A 337 -48.40 -26.25 8.51
CA ALA A 337 -47.98 -26.45 7.12
C ALA A 337 -47.20 -25.25 6.52
N ALA A 338 -47.43 -24.04 7.05
CA ALA A 338 -46.75 -22.82 6.63
C ALA A 338 -45.27 -22.77 7.05
N ASP A 339 -44.92 -23.37 8.20
CA ASP A 339 -43.52 -23.49 8.66
C ASP A 339 -42.76 -24.57 7.88
N ALA A 340 -43.47 -25.59 7.36
CA ALA A 340 -42.88 -26.66 6.56
C ALA A 340 -42.37 -26.18 5.18
N ALA A 341 -43.13 -25.31 4.49
CA ALA A 341 -42.72 -24.75 3.20
C ALA A 341 -41.47 -23.86 3.33
N HIS A 342 -41.44 -23.00 4.36
CA HIS A 342 -40.27 -22.18 4.67
C HIS A 342 -39.03 -23.02 4.99
N HIS A 343 -39.19 -24.07 5.80
CA HIS A 343 -38.09 -24.97 6.13
C HIS A 343 -37.56 -25.73 4.90
N HIS A 344 -38.45 -26.21 4.03
CA HIS A 344 -38.06 -26.90 2.80
C HIS A 344 -37.26 -25.99 1.85
N GLU A 345 -37.65 -24.73 1.74
CA GLU A 345 -36.94 -23.74 0.92
C GLU A 345 -35.54 -23.45 1.47
N LEU A 346 -35.39 -23.28 2.79
CA LEU A 346 -34.06 -23.12 3.41
C LEU A 346 -33.16 -24.34 3.20
N GLN A 347 -33.72 -25.56 3.28
CA GLN A 347 -32.97 -26.78 2.98
C GLN A 347 -32.54 -26.86 1.51
N ARG A 348 -33.40 -26.47 0.57
CA ARG A 348 -33.07 -26.38 -0.87
C ARG A 348 -31.89 -25.44 -1.09
N ARG A 349 -31.95 -24.24 -0.51
CA ARG A 349 -30.88 -23.23 -0.60
C ARG A 349 -29.58 -23.69 0.02
N LEU A 350 -29.64 -24.28 1.21
CA LEU A 350 -28.46 -24.84 1.86
C LEU A 350 -27.80 -25.92 1.00
N ALA A 351 -28.58 -26.80 0.38
CA ALA A 351 -28.07 -27.84 -0.53
C ALA A 351 -27.39 -27.22 -1.77
N ASN A 352 -27.97 -26.16 -2.34
CA ASN A 352 -27.38 -25.43 -3.46
C ASN A 352 -26.07 -24.74 -3.04
N LEU A 353 -26.06 -24.00 -1.93
CA LEU A 353 -24.87 -23.32 -1.43
C LEU A 353 -23.74 -24.31 -1.11
N GLN A 354 -24.04 -25.43 -0.46
CA GLN A 354 -23.06 -26.49 -0.19
C GLN A 354 -22.52 -27.15 -1.47
N LYS A 355 -23.33 -27.23 -2.53
CA LYS A 355 -22.90 -27.72 -3.84
C LYS A 355 -21.94 -26.72 -4.48
N ASP A 356 -22.26 -25.44 -4.46
CA ASP A 356 -21.41 -24.38 -5.03
C ASP A 356 -20.08 -24.26 -4.28
N LEU A 357 -20.11 -24.33 -2.95
CA LEU A 357 -18.90 -24.37 -2.12
C LEU A 357 -18.00 -25.56 -2.50
N LYS A 358 -18.55 -26.75 -2.74
CA LYS A 358 -17.77 -27.93 -3.17
C LYS A 358 -17.19 -27.78 -4.59
N LEU A 359 -17.78 -26.94 -5.44
CA LEU A 359 -17.28 -26.64 -6.79
C LEU A 359 -16.11 -25.64 -6.75
N HIS A 360 -16.15 -24.66 -5.86
CA HIS A 360 -15.16 -23.58 -5.79
C HIS A 360 -14.02 -23.84 -4.80
N LEU A 361 -14.25 -24.60 -3.73
CA LEU A 361 -13.27 -24.85 -2.67
C LEU A 361 -12.42 -26.09 -2.95
N SER A 362 -11.15 -26.04 -2.57
CA SER A 362 -10.29 -27.22 -2.57
C SER A 362 -10.65 -28.15 -1.41
N GLU A 363 -10.59 -29.48 -1.63
CA GLU A 363 -10.86 -30.46 -0.57
C GLU A 363 -9.95 -30.29 0.65
N ARG A 364 -8.73 -29.76 0.45
CA ARG A 364 -7.80 -29.47 1.53
C ARG A 364 -8.38 -28.44 2.51
N ASN A 365 -9.12 -27.46 2.03
CA ASN A 365 -9.64 -26.39 2.87
C ASN A 365 -10.97 -26.74 3.55
N ILE A 366 -11.51 -27.95 3.36
CA ILE A 366 -12.76 -28.41 3.99
C ILE A 366 -12.43 -29.23 5.23
N ILE A 367 -12.73 -28.68 6.40
CA ILE A 367 -12.56 -29.33 7.71
C ILE A 367 -13.86 -30.04 8.07
N ARG A 368 -13.87 -31.37 8.00
CA ARG A 368 -15.00 -32.22 8.38
C ARG A 368 -14.79 -32.75 9.80
N ALA A 369 -15.47 -32.16 10.77
CA ALA A 369 -15.32 -32.52 12.17
C ALA A 369 -16.50 -33.43 12.59
N SER A 370 -16.26 -34.72 12.83
CA SER A 370 -17.31 -35.64 13.25
C SER A 370 -17.51 -35.61 14.76
N VAL A 371 -18.69 -35.19 15.20
CA VAL A 371 -19.13 -35.33 16.59
C VAL A 371 -19.64 -36.77 16.74
N ARG A 372 -18.76 -37.71 17.12
CA ARG A 372 -19.22 -39.05 17.51
C ARG A 372 -20.13 -38.88 18.73
N GLY A 373 -21.36 -39.38 18.59
CA GLY A 373 -22.53 -38.99 19.39
C GLY A 373 -22.38 -39.03 20.91
N ARG A 374 -23.34 -38.34 21.55
CA ARG A 374 -23.62 -38.10 22.99
C ARG A 374 -23.53 -39.31 23.97
N ALA A 375 -22.87 -40.41 23.64
CA ALA A 375 -22.68 -41.56 24.54
C ALA A 375 -21.42 -41.47 25.43
N ALA A 376 -20.59 -40.44 25.29
CA ALA A 376 -19.46 -40.18 26.19
C ALA A 376 -19.58 -38.77 26.80
N ALA A 377 -20.57 -38.59 27.69
CA ALA A 377 -20.65 -37.44 28.58
C ALA A 377 -19.54 -37.53 29.65
N GLY A 378 -18.30 -37.36 29.21
CA GLY A 378 -17.15 -37.04 30.04
C GLY A 378 -16.48 -35.80 29.48
N ALA A 379 -16.00 -34.90 30.36
CA ALA A 379 -15.40 -33.62 29.99
C ALA A 379 -14.25 -33.72 28.95
N GLY A 380 -13.62 -34.89 28.78
CA GLY A 380 -12.51 -35.09 27.84
C GLY A 380 -12.88 -35.37 26.37
N GLY A 381 -14.16 -35.63 26.04
CA GLY A 381 -14.58 -35.92 24.66
C GLY A 381 -14.68 -34.67 23.78
N ASP A 382 -15.27 -33.61 24.33
CA ASP A 382 -15.45 -32.31 23.66
C ASP A 382 -14.12 -31.56 23.52
N GLU A 383 -13.22 -31.72 24.49
CA GLU A 383 -11.88 -31.13 24.47
C GLU A 383 -11.01 -31.75 23.35
N GLN A 384 -11.04 -33.07 23.17
CA GLN A 384 -10.35 -33.74 22.06
C GLN A 384 -10.92 -33.37 20.69
N TYR A 385 -12.23 -33.17 20.59
CA TYR A 385 -12.87 -32.67 19.37
C TYR A 385 -12.36 -31.27 19.04
N LEU A 386 -12.41 -30.36 20.02
CA LEU A 386 -12.01 -28.97 19.83
C LEU A 386 -10.53 -28.86 19.48
N GLU A 387 -9.69 -29.69 20.09
CA GLU A 387 -8.25 -29.75 19.81
C GLU A 387 -7.97 -30.20 18.37
N ARG A 388 -8.74 -31.16 17.83
CA ARG A 388 -8.63 -31.55 16.41
C ARG A 388 -9.05 -30.42 15.47
N VAL A 389 -10.14 -29.72 15.78
CA VAL A 389 -10.61 -28.57 14.98
C VAL A 389 -9.59 -27.44 15.02
N ARG A 390 -9.06 -27.12 16.21
CA ARG A 390 -8.02 -26.12 16.43
C ARG A 390 -6.75 -26.46 15.65
N GLY A 391 -6.29 -27.71 15.72
CA GLY A 391 -5.13 -28.20 14.98
C GLY A 391 -5.32 -28.11 13.46
N ALA A 392 -6.49 -28.53 12.95
CA ALA A 392 -6.80 -28.44 11.53
C ALA A 392 -6.89 -26.99 11.05
N LEU A 393 -7.54 -26.11 11.81
CA LEU A 393 -7.59 -24.67 11.50
C LEU A 393 -6.19 -24.06 11.46
N ALA A 394 -5.36 -24.33 12.47
CA ALA A 394 -3.99 -23.84 12.54
C ALA A 394 -3.16 -24.31 11.32
N GLU A 395 -3.19 -25.59 11.00
CA GLU A 395 -2.45 -26.16 9.87
C GLU A 395 -2.86 -25.53 8.52
N ARG A 396 -4.16 -25.33 8.29
CA ARG A 396 -4.66 -24.74 7.04
C ARG A 396 -4.34 -23.25 6.94
N LEU A 397 -4.57 -22.49 8.01
CA LEU A 397 -4.29 -21.06 8.02
C LEU A 397 -2.78 -20.79 7.92
N ASP A 398 -1.95 -21.62 8.54
CA ASP A 398 -0.49 -21.56 8.41
C ASP A 398 -0.04 -21.78 6.96
N ALA A 399 -0.57 -22.80 6.28
CA ALA A 399 -0.24 -23.07 4.88
C ALA A 399 -0.68 -21.92 3.96
N LEU A 400 -1.81 -21.28 4.25
CA LEU A 400 -2.27 -20.10 3.52
C LEU A 400 -1.36 -18.89 3.78
N LEU A 401 -0.92 -18.67 5.01
CA LEU A 401 0.05 -17.63 5.35
C LEU A 401 1.38 -17.88 4.62
N ASP A 402 1.88 -19.11 4.59
CA ASP A 402 3.10 -19.46 3.87
C ASP A 402 2.98 -19.16 2.36
N SER A 403 1.84 -19.46 1.74
CA SER A 403 1.57 -19.11 0.34
C SER A 403 1.54 -17.59 0.13
N LEU A 404 0.88 -16.84 1.02
CA LEU A 404 0.79 -15.38 0.93
C LEU A 404 2.16 -14.71 1.08
N VAL A 405 3.00 -15.21 1.98
CA VAL A 405 4.38 -14.74 2.16
C VAL A 405 5.18 -14.98 0.89
N ALA A 406 5.13 -16.20 0.34
CA ALA A 406 5.86 -16.55 -0.88
C ALA A 406 5.43 -15.72 -2.10
N ASP A 407 4.13 -15.42 -2.24
CA ASP A 407 3.61 -14.57 -3.32
C ASP A 407 4.09 -13.11 -3.22
N HIS A 408 4.50 -12.65 -2.04
CA HIS A 408 4.88 -11.25 -1.78
C HIS A 408 6.39 -10.97 -1.87
N ASP A 409 7.23 -12.02 -1.84
CA ASP A 409 8.70 -11.93 -1.87
C ASP A 409 9.23 -11.48 -3.25
N ALA A 410 9.00 -10.22 -3.60
CA ALA A 410 9.70 -9.52 -4.67
C ALA A 410 10.89 -8.72 -4.11
N PRO A 411 12.02 -8.61 -4.85
CA PRO A 411 13.25 -8.01 -4.34
C PRO A 411 13.04 -6.55 -3.84
N PRO A 412 13.73 -6.16 -2.74
CA PRO A 412 13.46 -4.92 -1.99
C PRO A 412 13.88 -3.61 -2.70
N GLY A 413 14.34 -3.67 -3.94
CA GLY A 413 14.74 -2.51 -4.71
C GLY A 413 15.09 -2.86 -6.15
N HIS A 414 15.10 -1.86 -7.01
CA HIS A 414 15.46 -2.01 -8.42
C HIS A 414 16.62 -1.05 -8.74
N ASN A 415 17.77 -1.59 -9.13
CA ASN A 415 18.94 -0.82 -9.57
C ASN A 415 19.38 0.30 -8.61
N GLY A 416 19.32 0.06 -7.29
CA GLY A 416 19.74 1.04 -6.26
C GLY A 416 18.68 2.09 -5.88
N VAL A 417 17.46 2.00 -6.43
CA VAL A 417 16.30 2.78 -5.97
C VAL A 417 15.56 2.01 -4.87
N PRO A 418 15.39 2.59 -3.66
CA PRO A 418 14.66 1.97 -2.56
C PRO A 418 13.19 1.74 -2.91
N ALA A 419 12.63 0.57 -2.56
CA ALA A 419 11.19 0.33 -2.71
C ALA A 419 10.34 1.32 -1.89
N THR A 420 10.83 1.76 -0.72
CA THR A 420 10.16 2.73 0.15
C THR A 420 9.88 4.07 -0.52
N LEU A 421 10.75 4.50 -1.45
CA LEU A 421 10.53 5.72 -2.25
C LEU A 421 9.44 5.51 -3.29
N LEU A 422 9.41 4.35 -3.96
CA LEU A 422 8.39 4.02 -4.95
C LEU A 422 7.02 3.86 -4.30
N ASP A 423 6.95 3.21 -3.13
CA ASP A 423 5.72 3.06 -2.35
C ASP A 423 5.18 4.43 -1.90
N GLU A 424 6.04 5.30 -1.39
CA GLU A 424 5.69 6.68 -1.04
C GLU A 424 5.10 7.43 -2.24
N ILE A 425 5.77 7.41 -3.41
CA ILE A 425 5.25 8.09 -4.61
C ILE A 425 3.90 7.52 -5.04
N ASN A 426 3.75 6.19 -5.03
CA ASN A 426 2.50 5.52 -5.40
C ASN A 426 1.33 5.90 -4.48
N GLU A 427 1.55 6.03 -3.17
CA GLU A 427 0.51 6.47 -2.22
C GLU A 427 0.02 7.89 -2.54
N HIS A 428 0.94 8.82 -2.78
CA HIS A 428 0.58 10.20 -3.16
C HIS A 428 -0.14 10.28 -4.50
N LEU A 429 0.29 9.48 -5.49
CA LEU A 429 -0.37 9.44 -6.81
C LEU A 429 -1.78 8.83 -6.75
N SER A 430 -1.95 7.72 -6.02
CA SER A 430 -3.26 7.08 -5.80
C SER A 430 -4.22 8.03 -5.08
N PHE A 431 -3.74 8.72 -4.04
CA PHE A 431 -4.54 9.74 -3.37
C PHE A 431 -4.86 10.92 -4.28
N CYS A 432 -3.90 11.39 -5.09
CA CYS A 432 -4.10 12.47 -6.06
C CYS A 432 -5.24 12.14 -7.04
N GLN A 433 -5.27 10.92 -7.58
CA GLN A 433 -6.35 10.49 -8.48
C GLN A 433 -7.71 10.49 -7.80
N LYS A 434 -7.82 9.92 -6.59
CA LYS A 434 -9.07 9.91 -5.83
C LYS A 434 -9.52 11.35 -5.51
N ALA A 435 -8.60 12.22 -5.11
CA ALA A 435 -8.91 13.63 -4.82
C ALA A 435 -9.36 14.40 -6.07
N ALA A 436 -8.79 14.09 -7.25
CA ALA A 436 -9.14 14.70 -8.54
C ALA A 436 -10.52 14.26 -9.08
N GLN A 437 -11.10 13.17 -8.57
CA GLN A 437 -12.46 12.74 -8.90
C GLN A 437 -13.52 13.52 -8.08
N CYS A 438 -13.13 14.09 -6.94
CA CYS A 438 -14.04 14.79 -6.02
C CYS A 438 -14.11 16.31 -6.24
N THR A 439 -13.60 16.84 -7.37
CA THR A 439 -13.64 18.28 -7.67
C THR A 439 -14.94 18.69 -8.36
N SER A 440 -15.47 19.84 -7.96
CA SER A 440 -16.49 20.56 -8.70
C SER A 440 -15.90 21.29 -9.92
N ASN A 441 -16.75 21.73 -10.85
CA ASN A 441 -16.34 22.41 -12.09
C ASN A 441 -15.85 23.85 -11.83
N ARG A 442 -14.67 23.99 -11.22
CA ARG A 442 -13.96 25.26 -11.00
C ARG A 442 -13.08 25.64 -12.20
N GLU A 443 -13.69 25.73 -13.37
CA GLU A 443 -12.96 25.89 -14.64
C GLU A 443 -12.12 27.17 -14.68
N VAL A 444 -12.58 28.27 -14.06
CA VAL A 444 -11.83 29.53 -14.01
C VAL A 444 -10.48 29.33 -13.32
N THR A 445 -10.48 28.81 -12.09
CA THR A 445 -9.25 28.59 -11.33
C THR A 445 -8.38 27.49 -11.95
N LEU A 446 -9.00 26.45 -12.52
CA LEU A 446 -8.25 25.44 -13.28
C LEU A 446 -7.56 26.03 -14.52
N ASN A 447 -8.19 26.99 -15.20
CA ASN A 447 -7.58 27.72 -16.31
C ASN A 447 -6.46 28.65 -15.85
N GLU A 448 -6.58 29.28 -14.68
CA GLU A 448 -5.47 30.07 -14.09
C GLU A 448 -4.29 29.19 -13.71
N LEU A 449 -4.53 28.03 -13.12
CA LEU A 449 -3.50 27.03 -12.81
C LEU A 449 -2.84 26.52 -14.10
N LYS A 450 -3.65 26.21 -15.13
CA LYS A 450 -3.14 25.84 -16.45
C LYS A 450 -2.25 26.94 -17.03
N THR A 451 -2.69 28.20 -16.98
CA THR A 451 -1.94 29.36 -17.47
C THR A 451 -0.63 29.52 -16.72
N TYR A 452 -0.62 29.33 -15.39
CA TYR A 452 0.61 29.33 -14.60
C TYR A 452 1.57 28.22 -15.02
N ILE A 453 1.07 26.98 -15.13
CA ILE A 453 1.87 25.81 -15.51
C ILE A 453 2.55 26.02 -16.87
N THR A 454 1.84 26.60 -17.85
CA THR A 454 2.38 26.82 -19.21
C THR A 454 3.11 28.16 -19.40
N SER A 455 3.15 29.03 -18.39
CA SER A 455 3.81 30.34 -18.49
C SER A 455 5.33 30.26 -18.38
N ASP A 456 6.02 31.39 -18.54
CA ASP A 456 7.47 31.54 -18.26
C ASP A 456 7.76 31.99 -16.81
N SER A 457 6.77 31.98 -15.92
CA SER A 457 6.94 32.39 -14.52
C SER A 457 8.01 31.55 -13.78
N THR A 458 8.92 32.22 -13.08
CA THR A 458 10.00 31.59 -12.30
C THR A 458 9.78 31.72 -10.79
N VAL A 459 8.57 32.02 -10.36
CA VAL A 459 8.21 32.09 -8.93
C VAL A 459 7.22 30.96 -8.59
N PRO A 460 7.24 30.42 -7.35
CA PRO A 460 6.21 29.48 -6.92
C PRO A 460 4.81 30.13 -6.92
N LEU A 461 3.77 29.31 -6.96
CA LEU A 461 2.38 29.72 -6.82
C LEU A 461 1.84 29.21 -5.48
N ALA A 462 1.36 30.12 -4.63
CA ALA A 462 0.68 29.77 -3.39
C ALA A 462 -0.85 29.86 -3.58
N LEU A 463 -1.55 28.73 -3.44
CA LEU A 463 -3.00 28.66 -3.41
C LEU A 463 -3.50 28.77 -1.97
N ILE A 464 -4.12 29.90 -1.65
CA ILE A 464 -4.58 30.26 -0.31
C ILE A 464 -6.11 30.17 -0.22
N GLY A 465 -6.63 29.74 0.91
CA GLY A 465 -8.06 29.83 1.24
C GLY A 465 -8.40 29.12 2.54
N GLY A 466 -9.62 29.32 3.04
CA GLY A 466 -10.08 28.74 4.31
C GLY A 466 -10.06 27.20 4.37
N ALA A 467 -10.19 26.66 5.57
CA ALA A 467 -10.31 25.21 5.78
C ALA A 467 -11.53 24.66 5.03
N GLY A 468 -11.40 23.46 4.45
CA GLY A 468 -12.52 22.81 3.74
C GLY A 468 -12.92 23.41 2.39
N CYS A 469 -12.25 24.47 1.90
CA CYS A 469 -12.60 25.13 0.63
C CYS A 469 -12.19 24.35 -0.64
N GLY A 470 -11.58 23.17 -0.53
CA GLY A 470 -11.25 22.32 -1.69
C GLY A 470 -9.91 22.60 -2.40
N LYS A 471 -8.94 23.23 -1.72
CA LYS A 471 -7.59 23.51 -2.27
C LYS A 471 -6.91 22.23 -2.78
N ALA A 472 -6.91 21.19 -1.97
CA ALA A 472 -6.23 19.93 -2.26
C ALA A 472 -6.81 19.21 -3.49
N THR A 473 -8.15 19.19 -3.60
CA THR A 473 -8.83 18.56 -4.73
C THR A 473 -8.59 19.37 -6.02
N LEU A 474 -8.62 20.71 -5.96
CA LEU A 474 -8.34 21.58 -7.10
C LEU A 474 -6.94 21.35 -7.69
N VAL A 475 -5.90 21.36 -6.84
CA VAL A 475 -4.52 21.12 -7.28
C VAL A 475 -4.35 19.69 -7.79
N ALA A 476 -4.96 18.69 -7.13
CA ALA A 476 -4.92 17.31 -7.60
C ALA A 476 -5.51 17.18 -9.03
N ARG A 477 -6.62 17.88 -9.31
CA ARG A 477 -7.21 17.93 -10.65
C ARG A 477 -6.26 18.60 -11.64
N ALA A 478 -5.69 19.76 -11.30
CA ALA A 478 -4.75 20.49 -12.15
C ALA A 478 -3.49 19.67 -12.48
N VAL A 479 -2.94 18.98 -11.49
CA VAL A 479 -1.78 18.08 -11.65
C VAL A 479 -2.12 16.89 -12.55
N THR A 480 -3.30 16.30 -12.40
CA THR A 480 -3.74 15.15 -13.21
C THR A 480 -3.91 15.51 -14.69
N ILE A 481 -4.38 16.73 -15.00
CA ILE A 481 -4.55 17.21 -16.38
C ILE A 481 -3.28 17.85 -16.95
N ALA A 482 -2.30 18.22 -16.13
CA ALA A 482 -1.08 18.91 -16.58
C ALA A 482 -0.29 18.20 -17.69
N PRO A 483 -0.14 16.85 -17.69
CA PRO A 483 0.53 16.14 -18.78
C PRO A 483 -0.15 16.31 -20.15
N SER A 484 -1.43 16.69 -20.19
CA SER A 484 -2.15 17.00 -21.44
C SER A 484 -1.79 18.36 -22.03
N PHE A 485 -1.24 19.26 -21.20
CA PHE A 485 -0.84 20.62 -21.60
C PHE A 485 0.64 20.71 -21.95
N GLN A 486 1.47 19.84 -21.37
CA GLN A 486 2.92 19.86 -21.53
C GLN A 486 3.45 18.43 -21.67
N GLN A 487 4.04 18.13 -22.83
CA GLN A 487 4.65 16.83 -23.10
C GLN A 487 5.90 16.63 -22.23
N ASP A 488 6.18 15.37 -21.88
CA ASP A 488 7.32 14.95 -21.06
C ASP A 488 7.44 15.60 -19.66
N LEU A 489 6.35 16.19 -19.15
CA LEU A 489 6.30 16.78 -17.81
C LEU A 489 6.57 15.71 -16.73
N ALA A 490 7.56 15.97 -15.88
CA ALA A 490 7.77 15.24 -14.64
C ALA A 490 6.91 15.86 -13.54
N VAL A 491 5.99 15.07 -12.98
CA VAL A 491 5.09 15.49 -11.91
C VAL A 491 5.59 14.95 -10.57
N ILE A 492 5.80 15.83 -9.60
CA ILE A 492 6.17 15.47 -8.23
C ILE A 492 5.09 16.04 -7.33
N VAL A 493 4.29 15.17 -6.70
CA VAL A 493 3.20 15.57 -5.83
C VAL A 493 3.39 14.99 -4.43
N ARG A 494 3.19 15.80 -3.40
CA ARG A 494 3.15 15.37 -2.00
C ARG A 494 2.03 16.06 -1.22
N PHE A 495 1.22 15.25 -0.54
CA PHE A 495 0.21 15.69 0.41
C PHE A 495 0.77 15.59 1.83
N VAL A 496 0.88 16.73 2.51
CA VAL A 496 1.42 16.78 3.88
C VAL A 496 0.51 15.97 4.81
N GLY A 497 1.15 15.15 5.64
CA GLY A 497 0.49 14.26 6.59
C GLY A 497 -0.22 13.06 5.97
N LEU A 498 -0.10 12.79 4.65
CA LEU A 498 -0.72 11.60 4.03
C LEU A 498 -0.06 10.30 4.50
N THR A 499 1.26 10.29 4.52
CA THR A 499 2.12 9.15 4.86
C THR A 499 3.05 9.54 6.02
N PRO A 500 3.71 8.58 6.69
CA PRO A 500 4.75 8.90 7.67
C PRO A 500 5.82 9.84 7.08
N GLN A 501 6.33 9.53 5.87
CA GLN A 501 7.36 10.30 5.16
C GLN A 501 6.93 11.71 4.74
N SER A 502 5.64 12.04 4.77
CA SER A 502 5.13 13.37 4.45
C SER A 502 4.62 14.14 5.67
N SER A 503 4.88 13.64 6.89
CA SER A 503 4.40 14.26 8.13
C SER A 503 5.33 15.30 8.73
N SER A 504 6.58 15.38 8.27
CA SER A 504 7.55 16.39 8.72
C SER A 504 8.25 17.05 7.53
N SER A 505 8.69 18.30 7.72
CA SER A 505 9.44 19.05 6.70
C SER A 505 10.66 18.29 6.20
N HIS A 506 11.32 17.58 7.12
CA HIS A 506 12.55 16.84 6.87
C HIS A 506 12.32 15.63 5.96
N GLN A 507 11.40 14.74 6.33
CA GLN A 507 11.09 13.53 5.56
C GLN A 507 10.49 13.85 4.19
N LEU A 508 9.59 14.84 4.15
CA LEU A 508 8.96 15.30 2.92
C LEU A 508 10.00 15.78 1.92
N LEU A 509 10.93 16.61 2.39
CA LEU A 509 11.98 17.17 1.56
C LEU A 509 12.96 16.09 1.10
N LYS A 510 13.34 15.15 1.96
CA LYS A 510 14.18 14.00 1.59
C LYS A 510 13.54 13.18 0.47
N SER A 511 12.24 12.85 0.59
CA SER A 511 11.49 12.11 -0.44
C SER A 511 11.45 12.84 -1.78
N ILE A 512 11.22 14.16 -1.78
CA ILE A 512 11.23 15.00 -2.99
C ILE A 512 12.63 15.07 -3.61
N VAL A 513 13.66 15.28 -2.78
CA VAL A 513 15.06 15.36 -3.23
C VAL A 513 15.51 14.02 -3.82
N ASP A 514 15.16 12.90 -3.20
CA ASP A 514 15.50 11.57 -3.73
C ASP A 514 14.81 11.29 -5.06
N GLN A 515 13.52 11.59 -5.21
CA GLN A 515 12.82 11.43 -6.48
C GLN A 515 13.49 12.29 -7.58
N CYS A 516 13.81 13.55 -7.27
CA CYS A 516 14.52 14.42 -8.20
C CYS A 516 15.91 13.87 -8.57
N HIS A 517 16.66 13.38 -7.58
CA HIS A 517 18.01 12.88 -7.79
C HIS A 517 18.00 11.61 -8.63
N VAL A 518 17.09 10.67 -8.36
CA VAL A 518 16.92 9.44 -9.15
C VAL A 518 16.59 9.76 -10.61
N LEU A 519 15.68 10.70 -10.86
CA LEU A 519 15.36 11.14 -12.23
C LEU A 519 16.56 11.75 -12.97
N ASN A 520 17.48 12.41 -12.26
CA ASN A 520 18.62 13.11 -12.85
C ASN A 520 19.86 12.22 -13.03
N THR A 521 20.22 11.45 -12.00
CA THR A 521 21.49 10.69 -11.90
C THR A 521 21.29 9.18 -11.88
N GLY A 522 20.07 8.69 -11.59
CA GLY A 522 19.79 7.27 -11.43
C GLY A 522 20.16 6.69 -10.07
N THR A 523 20.46 7.53 -9.08
CA THR A 523 20.74 7.14 -7.69
C THR A 523 19.98 8.05 -6.71
N VAL A 524 19.86 7.65 -5.44
CA VAL A 524 19.32 8.49 -4.36
C VAL A 524 20.36 9.50 -3.84
N TYR A 525 19.90 10.54 -3.14
CA TYR A 525 20.78 11.58 -2.62
C TYR A 525 21.64 11.06 -1.46
N ARG A 526 22.95 11.36 -1.51
CA ARG A 526 23.97 10.88 -0.54
C ARG A 526 24.59 11.97 0.33
N GLY A 527 24.08 13.20 0.25
CA GLY A 527 24.57 14.29 1.09
C GLY A 527 23.95 14.29 2.48
N LYS A 528 24.27 15.31 3.28
CA LYS A 528 23.72 15.46 4.63
C LYS A 528 22.19 15.51 4.61
N ASN A 529 21.58 14.72 5.48
CA ASN A 529 20.16 14.66 5.74
C ASN A 529 19.80 15.68 6.81
N GLU A 530 19.94 16.96 6.47
CA GLU A 530 19.62 18.12 7.29
C GLU A 530 18.80 19.10 6.45
N ALA A 531 17.79 19.76 7.03
CA ALA A 531 16.85 20.62 6.29
C ALA A 531 17.54 21.67 5.40
N GLY A 532 18.60 22.34 5.88
CA GLY A 532 19.35 23.32 5.09
C GLY A 532 20.09 22.70 3.90
N SER A 533 20.77 21.58 4.14
CA SER A 533 21.49 20.82 3.11
C SER A 533 20.56 20.25 2.05
N LEU A 534 19.41 19.70 2.46
CA LEU A 534 18.37 19.20 1.57
C LEU A 534 17.72 20.33 0.77
N GLY A 535 17.48 21.50 1.36
CA GLY A 535 16.95 22.67 0.65
C GLY A 535 17.89 23.13 -0.48
N ALA A 536 19.19 23.15 -0.22
CA ALA A 536 20.21 23.43 -1.25
C ALA A 536 20.28 22.33 -2.31
N ALA A 537 20.13 21.05 -1.92
CA ALA A 537 20.09 19.93 -2.85
C ALA A 537 18.85 19.96 -3.76
N LEU A 538 17.69 20.35 -3.23
CA LEU A 538 16.45 20.51 -3.99
C LEU A 538 16.64 21.55 -5.11
N ARG A 539 17.13 22.75 -4.78
CA ARG A 539 17.35 23.83 -5.77
C ARG A 539 18.28 23.38 -6.90
N ARG A 540 19.38 22.69 -6.58
CA ARG A 540 20.32 22.14 -7.57
C ARG A 540 19.68 21.05 -8.43
N SER A 541 18.96 20.11 -7.81
CA SER A 541 18.35 18.98 -8.52
C SER A 541 17.24 19.43 -9.46
N LEU A 542 16.39 20.38 -9.03
CA LEU A 542 15.39 21.00 -9.89
C LEU A 542 16.04 21.71 -11.08
N GLY A 543 17.11 22.47 -10.87
CA GLY A 543 17.83 23.15 -11.94
C GLY A 543 18.45 22.20 -12.96
N ALA A 544 18.99 21.06 -12.52
CA ALA A 544 19.54 20.04 -13.41
C ALA A 544 18.45 19.31 -14.21
N LEU A 545 17.35 18.93 -13.55
CA LEU A 545 16.21 18.28 -14.21
C LEU A 545 15.55 19.17 -15.25
N ALA A 546 15.39 20.45 -14.94
CA ALA A 546 14.74 21.44 -15.79
C ALA A 546 15.44 21.67 -17.15
N ARG A 547 16.75 21.36 -17.22
CA ARG A 547 17.52 21.38 -18.47
C ARG A 547 17.16 20.23 -19.40
N ARG A 548 16.66 19.12 -18.85
CA ARG A 548 16.29 17.92 -19.61
C ARG A 548 14.80 17.87 -19.92
N ARG A 549 13.97 18.19 -18.93
CA ARG A 549 12.51 18.10 -19.03
C ARG A 549 11.80 19.11 -18.13
N PRO A 550 10.56 19.52 -18.44
CA PRO A 550 9.76 20.32 -17.54
C PRO A 550 9.43 19.59 -16.24
N VAL A 551 9.38 20.33 -15.13
CA VAL A 551 9.06 19.79 -13.80
C VAL A 551 7.91 20.58 -13.16
N LEU A 552 6.90 19.86 -12.67
CA LEU A 552 5.83 20.40 -11.82
C LEU A 552 5.91 19.78 -10.42
N LEU A 553 6.24 20.59 -9.43
CA LEU A 553 6.26 20.22 -8.01
C LEU A 553 5.00 20.75 -7.30
N ALA A 554 4.20 19.88 -6.70
CA ALA A 554 3.02 20.26 -5.93
C ALA A 554 3.12 19.78 -4.48
N VAL A 555 3.07 20.70 -3.52
CA VAL A 555 3.10 20.41 -2.08
C VAL A 555 1.80 20.92 -1.45
N LEU A 556 0.95 20.00 -1.02
CA LEU A 556 -0.39 20.32 -0.53
C LEU A 556 -0.42 20.24 1.00
N GLY A 557 -0.86 21.32 1.65
CA GLY A 557 -0.97 21.44 3.11
C GLY A 557 0.33 21.88 3.77
N ALA A 558 1.10 22.77 3.14
CA ALA A 558 2.42 23.17 3.63
C ALA A 558 2.38 23.94 4.97
N ASP A 559 1.23 24.53 5.29
CA ASP A 559 0.90 25.15 6.57
C ASP A 559 1.04 24.18 7.76
N ALA A 560 0.72 22.90 7.58
CA ALA A 560 0.88 21.89 8.64
C ALA A 560 2.35 21.54 8.93
N LEU A 561 3.30 22.02 8.12
CA LEU A 561 4.72 21.79 8.32
C LEU A 561 5.33 22.85 9.23
N ARG A 562 5.99 22.40 10.31
CA ARG A 562 6.82 23.29 11.13
C ARG A 562 8.03 23.77 10.32
N ALA A 563 8.27 25.09 10.32
CA ALA A 563 9.45 25.74 9.75
C ALA A 563 9.73 25.42 8.25
N ALA A 564 8.78 25.69 7.36
CA ALA A 564 8.92 25.50 5.89
C ALA A 564 9.87 26.50 5.20
N ARG A 565 10.99 26.89 5.83
CA ARG A 565 11.98 27.85 5.30
C ARG A 565 12.77 27.33 4.09
N TRP A 566 12.62 26.05 3.76
CA TRP A 566 13.28 25.41 2.62
C TRP A 566 12.64 25.76 1.26
N LEU A 567 11.43 26.34 1.27
CA LEU A 567 10.71 26.78 0.08
C LEU A 567 11.56 27.76 -0.76
N PRO A 568 11.76 27.49 -2.07
CA PRO A 568 12.56 28.37 -2.91
C PRO A 568 11.81 29.64 -3.30
N GLU A 569 12.41 30.81 -3.09
CA GLU A 569 11.86 32.11 -3.56
C GLU A 569 11.83 32.19 -5.09
N ARG A 570 12.87 31.70 -5.75
CA ARG A 570 12.99 31.65 -7.22
C ARG A 570 13.21 30.22 -7.70
N LEU A 571 12.54 29.90 -8.80
CA LEU A 571 12.58 28.61 -9.49
C LEU A 571 13.42 28.71 -10.77
N PRO A 572 14.13 27.64 -11.16
CA PRO A 572 14.75 27.55 -12.48
C PRO A 572 13.73 27.66 -13.62
N PRO A 573 14.13 28.08 -14.84
CA PRO A 573 13.26 28.01 -16.01
C PRO A 573 12.82 26.56 -16.23
N ASN A 574 11.63 26.32 -16.78
CA ASN A 574 10.99 25.00 -16.93
C ASN A 574 10.62 24.27 -15.62
N VAL A 575 10.68 24.95 -14.46
CA VAL A 575 10.19 24.42 -13.18
C VAL A 575 8.99 25.24 -12.71
N LYS A 576 7.93 24.55 -12.32
CA LYS A 576 6.74 25.12 -11.69
C LYS A 576 6.54 24.52 -10.32
N MET A 577 6.14 25.34 -9.36
CA MET A 577 5.86 24.88 -8.00
C MET A 577 4.52 25.42 -7.53
N ILE A 578 3.64 24.53 -7.05
CA ILE A 578 2.34 24.89 -6.47
C ILE A 578 2.33 24.46 -5.01
N VAL A 579 2.00 25.38 -4.11
CA VAL A 579 1.87 25.11 -2.68
C VAL A 579 0.48 25.50 -2.22
N THR A 580 -0.16 24.69 -1.38
CA THR A 580 -1.44 25.09 -0.75
C THR A 580 -1.22 25.47 0.70
N VAL A 581 -1.88 26.56 1.13
CA VAL A 581 -1.79 27.10 2.49
C VAL A 581 -3.22 27.42 2.97
N THR A 582 -3.54 27.09 4.22
CA THR A 582 -4.83 27.48 4.83
C THR A 582 -4.72 28.87 5.43
N GLU A 583 -5.69 29.72 5.12
CA GLU A 583 -5.77 31.09 5.65
C GLU A 583 -6.40 31.01 7.05
N GLU A 584 -5.57 30.81 8.08
CA GLU A 584 -5.99 30.87 9.50
C GLU A 584 -5.34 32.07 10.18
N THR A 585 -6.09 32.73 11.07
CA THR A 585 -5.75 34.04 11.63
C THR A 585 -4.64 34.00 12.68
N ASP A 586 -4.32 32.83 13.26
CA ASP A 586 -3.54 32.76 14.51
C ASP A 586 -2.39 31.72 14.54
N GLU A 587 -2.05 31.02 13.43
CA GLU A 587 -0.95 30.05 13.43
C GLU A 587 0.44 30.64 13.04
N PRO A 588 1.51 30.38 13.82
CA PRO A 588 2.88 30.84 13.53
C PRO A 588 3.53 30.14 12.32
N SER A 589 3.04 28.97 11.92
CA SER A 589 3.43 28.22 10.71
C SER A 589 3.01 28.98 9.46
N SER A 590 1.75 29.42 9.45
CA SER A 590 1.14 30.24 8.41
C SER A 590 1.83 31.60 8.33
N SER A 591 2.21 32.21 9.45
CA SER A 591 2.93 33.50 9.44
C SER A 591 4.34 33.40 8.85
N ALA A 592 5.07 32.30 9.07
CA ALA A 592 6.40 32.09 8.49
C ALA A 592 6.34 31.85 6.97
N ILE A 593 5.36 31.07 6.50
CA ILE A 593 5.12 30.89 5.06
C ILE A 593 4.65 32.22 4.48
N MET A 594 3.64 32.87 5.06
CA MET A 594 3.11 34.16 4.62
C MET A 594 4.17 35.27 4.61
N ALA A 595 5.15 35.25 5.52
CA ALA A 595 6.30 36.16 5.50
C ALA A 595 7.18 35.95 4.25
N VAL A 596 7.39 34.69 3.84
CA VAL A 596 8.04 34.36 2.56
C VAL A 596 7.13 34.76 1.38
N LEU A 597 5.82 34.51 1.48
CA LEU A 597 4.82 34.86 0.45
C LEU A 597 4.67 36.38 0.25
N SER A 598 4.97 37.21 1.26
CA SER A 598 4.76 38.67 1.24
C SER A 598 6.00 39.49 0.83
N SER A 599 7.10 38.82 0.47
CA SER A 599 8.29 39.47 -0.08
C SER A 599 8.04 40.00 -1.51
N GLU A 600 8.71 41.07 -1.94
CA GLU A 600 8.53 41.64 -3.31
C GLU A 600 8.93 40.65 -4.42
N ASP A 601 9.86 39.74 -4.13
CA ASP A 601 10.27 38.60 -4.97
C ASP A 601 9.49 37.30 -4.63
N GLY A 602 8.41 37.42 -3.86
CA GLY A 602 7.65 36.31 -3.31
C GLY A 602 6.80 35.56 -4.34
N PRO A 603 6.32 34.37 -3.98
CA PRO A 603 5.45 33.56 -4.81
C PRO A 603 4.14 34.26 -5.18
N LYS A 604 3.66 33.98 -6.39
CA LYS A 604 2.37 34.47 -6.87
C LYS A 604 1.27 33.88 -5.99
N VAL A 605 0.47 34.74 -5.37
CA VAL A 605 -0.65 34.31 -4.54
C VAL A 605 -1.92 34.20 -5.39
N LEU A 606 -2.56 33.04 -5.32
CA LEU A 606 -3.88 32.81 -5.88
C LEU A 606 -4.82 32.46 -4.73
N ARG A 607 -5.90 33.23 -4.55
CA ARG A 607 -6.94 32.88 -3.60
C ARG A 607 -7.93 31.94 -4.26
N ALA A 608 -8.19 30.79 -3.63
CA ALA A 608 -9.23 29.88 -4.07
C ALA A 608 -10.59 30.61 -3.99
N PRO A 609 -11.31 30.80 -5.10
CA PRO A 609 -12.57 31.52 -5.06
C PRO A 609 -13.61 30.74 -4.24
N PRO A 610 -14.53 31.43 -3.57
CA PRO A 610 -15.65 30.78 -2.91
C PRO A 610 -16.48 30.02 -3.95
N VAL A 611 -17.01 28.88 -3.54
CA VAL A 611 -17.91 28.08 -4.39
C VAL A 611 -19.25 28.79 -4.49
N GLY A 612 -19.80 28.86 -5.70
CA GLY A 612 -21.14 29.38 -5.91
C GLY A 612 -22.22 28.43 -5.34
N PRO A 613 -23.39 28.93 -4.95
CA PRO A 613 -24.45 28.11 -4.35
C PRO A 613 -24.89 26.94 -5.24
N GLU A 614 -24.97 27.14 -6.57
CA GLU A 614 -25.33 26.08 -7.51
C GLU A 614 -24.27 24.99 -7.63
N GLU A 615 -23.00 25.38 -7.58
CA GLU A 615 -21.88 24.44 -7.60
C GLU A 615 -21.81 23.64 -6.30
N ALA A 616 -22.07 24.27 -5.16
CA ALA A 616 -22.14 23.60 -3.86
C ALA A 616 -23.30 22.59 -3.80
N LYS A 617 -24.47 22.93 -4.36
CA LYS A 617 -25.60 22.01 -4.56
C LYS A 617 -25.22 20.82 -5.46
N ALA A 618 -24.47 21.05 -6.53
CA ALA A 618 -23.99 19.99 -7.40
C ALA A 618 -23.04 19.05 -6.64
N VAL A 619 -22.14 19.57 -5.80
CA VAL A 619 -21.26 18.77 -4.92
C VAL A 619 -22.09 17.94 -3.95
N LEU A 620 -23.07 18.53 -3.27
CA LEU A 620 -23.97 17.81 -2.35
C LEU A 620 -24.65 16.64 -3.07
N THR A 621 -25.22 16.89 -4.24
CA THR A 621 -25.94 15.87 -5.03
C THR A 621 -25.02 14.74 -5.49
N ALA A 622 -23.83 15.08 -5.99
CA ALA A 622 -22.84 14.10 -6.42
C ALA A 622 -22.33 13.26 -5.26
N CYS A 623 -22.05 13.88 -4.10
CA CYS A 623 -21.59 13.16 -2.92
C CYS A 623 -22.70 12.28 -2.32
N ALA A 624 -23.94 12.77 -2.27
CA ALA A 624 -25.08 11.98 -1.79
C ALA A 624 -25.32 10.75 -2.68
N ALA A 625 -25.19 10.90 -4.00
CA ALA A 625 -25.26 9.78 -4.93
C ALA A 625 -24.10 8.78 -4.76
N THR A 626 -22.90 9.28 -4.43
CA THR A 626 -21.71 8.43 -4.21
C THR A 626 -21.81 7.64 -2.90
N TYR A 627 -22.39 8.24 -1.85
CA TYR A 627 -22.52 7.60 -0.55
C TYR A 627 -23.76 6.71 -0.42
N SER A 628 -24.81 6.96 -1.21
CA SER A 628 -26.02 6.15 -1.18
C SER A 628 -25.80 4.77 -1.81
N LYS A 629 -26.03 3.71 -1.02
CA LYS A 629 -25.94 2.32 -1.50
C LYS A 629 -27.25 1.82 -2.11
N THR A 630 -28.39 2.43 -1.74
CA THR A 630 -29.75 1.97 -2.12
C THR A 630 -30.42 2.83 -3.21
N GLY A 631 -29.65 3.67 -3.90
CA GLY A 631 -30.11 4.56 -4.97
C GLY A 631 -30.31 6.00 -4.50
N ALA A 632 -29.81 6.95 -5.29
CA ALA A 632 -29.75 8.37 -4.94
C ALA A 632 -31.14 9.01 -4.86
N ALA A 633 -31.65 9.21 -3.63
CA ALA A 633 -32.72 10.16 -3.40
C ALA A 633 -32.17 11.59 -3.54
N SER A 634 -33.00 12.52 -4.05
CA SER A 634 -32.63 13.93 -4.04
C SER A 634 -32.37 14.41 -2.60
N PRO A 635 -31.30 15.18 -2.34
CA PRO A 635 -31.08 15.78 -1.03
C PRO A 635 -32.31 16.58 -0.56
N PRO A 636 -32.65 16.56 0.75
CA PRO A 636 -33.77 17.35 1.29
C PRO A 636 -33.61 18.84 1.01
N GLU A 637 -34.74 19.55 0.85
CA GLU A 637 -34.72 21.00 0.56
C GLU A 637 -33.99 21.81 1.66
N ALA A 638 -34.09 21.38 2.93
CA ALA A 638 -33.37 21.98 4.04
C ALA A 638 -31.83 21.89 3.87
N ALA A 639 -31.33 20.73 3.42
CA ALA A 639 -29.90 20.55 3.16
C ALA A 639 -29.43 21.38 1.96
N VAL A 640 -30.27 21.51 0.92
CA VAL A 640 -29.99 22.39 -0.22
C VAL A 640 -29.91 23.85 0.24
N LYS A 641 -30.86 24.32 1.06
CA LYS A 641 -30.84 25.69 1.62
C LYS A 641 -29.62 25.94 2.50
N ALA A 642 -29.19 24.95 3.27
CA ALA A 642 -28.03 25.08 4.14
C ALA A 642 -26.71 25.16 3.35
N VAL A 643 -26.55 24.35 2.30
CA VAL A 643 -25.39 24.43 1.39
C VAL A 643 -25.36 25.73 0.58
N GLN A 644 -26.51 26.36 0.35
CA GLN A 644 -26.56 27.70 -0.23
C GLN A 644 -26.08 28.79 0.74
N LYS A 645 -26.18 28.58 2.06
CA LYS A 645 -25.60 29.46 3.09
C LYS A 645 -24.10 29.18 3.31
N CYS A 646 -23.74 27.92 3.55
CA CYS A 646 -22.35 27.48 3.70
C CYS A 646 -21.91 26.71 2.44
N THR A 647 -21.24 27.40 1.53
CA THR A 647 -20.86 26.83 0.22
C THR A 647 -19.56 26.02 0.24
N LEU A 648 -18.99 25.72 1.43
CA LEU A 648 -17.75 24.96 1.54
C LEU A 648 -17.93 23.51 1.05
N PRO A 649 -17.07 23.00 0.15
CA PRO A 649 -17.15 21.61 -0.32
C PRO A 649 -17.11 20.57 0.79
N LEU A 650 -16.33 20.81 1.85
CA LEU A 650 -16.26 19.90 2.99
C LEU A 650 -17.60 19.83 3.73
N TYR A 651 -18.28 20.96 3.92
CA TYR A 651 -19.60 21.02 4.53
C TYR A 651 -20.65 20.25 3.69
N ALA A 652 -20.65 20.45 2.37
CA ALA A 652 -21.52 19.70 1.45
C ALA A 652 -21.26 18.17 1.50
N LYS A 653 -20.00 17.75 1.64
CA LYS A 653 -19.64 16.33 1.81
C LYS A 653 -20.11 15.76 3.14
N ILE A 654 -20.00 16.53 4.22
CA ILE A 654 -20.49 16.13 5.55
C ILE A 654 -22.00 15.94 5.53
N LEU A 655 -22.73 16.93 5.00
CA LEU A 655 -24.19 16.82 4.88
C LEU A 655 -24.61 15.67 3.98
N ALA A 656 -23.94 15.46 2.84
CA ALA A 656 -24.21 14.31 1.97
C ALA A 656 -24.07 12.98 2.73
N TRP A 657 -23.02 12.86 3.55
CA TRP A 657 -22.80 11.66 4.37
C TRP A 657 -23.89 11.48 5.42
N GLN A 658 -24.26 12.53 6.16
CA GLN A 658 -25.33 12.45 7.15
C GLN A 658 -26.69 12.16 6.54
N ILE A 659 -26.98 12.67 5.33
CA ILE A 659 -28.20 12.32 4.57
C ILE A 659 -28.19 10.84 4.19
N SER A 660 -27.04 10.31 3.74
CA SER A 660 -26.94 8.89 3.43
C SER A 660 -27.13 8.02 4.66
N LEU A 661 -26.55 8.42 5.81
CA LEU A 661 -26.78 7.74 7.08
C LEU A 661 -28.25 7.82 7.48
N SER A 662 -28.89 8.99 7.46
CA SER A 662 -30.30 9.14 7.88
C SER A 662 -31.27 8.34 7.01
N ALA A 663 -30.99 8.23 5.70
CA ALA A 663 -31.77 7.44 4.76
C ALA A 663 -31.60 5.92 4.96
N GLU A 664 -30.44 5.47 5.47
CA GLU A 664 -30.09 4.06 5.63
C GLU A 664 -30.21 3.54 7.07
N THR A 665 -30.19 4.40 8.10
CA THR A 665 -30.01 3.95 9.50
C THR A 665 -31.06 4.41 10.52
N PHE A 666 -31.92 5.40 10.23
CA PHE A 666 -32.74 6.05 11.26
C PHE A 666 -34.25 6.16 11.01
N THR A 667 -34.76 5.67 9.88
CA THR A 667 -36.22 5.66 9.60
C THR A 667 -36.98 4.52 10.28
N GLU A 668 -36.30 3.59 10.94
CA GLU A 668 -36.89 2.29 11.27
C GLU A 668 -37.13 2.02 12.76
N GLN A 669 -36.54 2.80 13.66
CA GLN A 669 -36.71 2.60 15.11
C GLN A 669 -37.70 3.54 15.78
N SER A 670 -38.12 4.62 15.11
CA SER A 670 -39.02 5.58 15.72
C SER A 670 -40.48 5.21 15.47
N GLU A 671 -41.26 5.12 16.56
CA GLU A 671 -42.67 5.52 16.47
C GLU A 671 -42.71 6.92 15.84
N PRO A 672 -43.77 7.31 15.11
CA PRO A 672 -43.83 8.56 14.32
C PRO A 672 -43.49 9.87 15.07
N GLU A 673 -43.21 9.81 16.37
CA GLU A 673 -42.87 10.91 17.27
C GLU A 673 -41.36 11.06 17.58
N THR A 674 -40.47 10.14 17.19
CA THR A 674 -39.02 10.17 17.57
C THR A 674 -38.03 9.89 16.43
N ALA A 675 -38.30 10.32 15.20
CA ALA A 675 -37.24 10.33 14.18
C ALA A 675 -36.12 11.29 14.66
N PRO A 676 -34.85 10.86 14.77
CA PRO A 676 -33.77 11.80 15.01
C PRO A 676 -33.72 12.73 13.78
N GLU A 677 -34.12 13.97 14.01
CA GLU A 677 -34.15 15.00 12.99
C GLU A 677 -32.73 15.18 12.46
N LEU A 678 -32.56 15.22 11.12
CA LEU A 678 -31.28 15.56 10.51
C LEU A 678 -30.88 16.95 11.02
N VAL A 679 -29.94 17.00 11.96
CA VAL A 679 -29.47 18.26 12.54
C VAL A 679 -28.50 18.92 11.57
N ILE A 680 -28.94 20.04 11.00
CA ILE A 680 -28.17 20.85 10.08
C ILE A 680 -27.72 22.13 10.81
N CYS A 681 -26.42 22.25 11.02
CA CYS A 681 -25.77 23.43 11.57
C CYS A 681 -25.55 24.48 10.47
N GLU A 682 -25.43 25.76 10.85
CA GLU A 682 -25.27 26.84 9.87
C GLU A 682 -23.85 26.95 9.30
N ASP A 683 -22.85 26.36 9.98
CA ASP A 683 -21.44 26.46 9.68
C ASP A 683 -20.73 25.09 9.66
N LEU A 684 -19.46 25.10 9.22
CA LEU A 684 -18.63 23.91 9.11
C LEU A 684 -18.27 23.34 10.49
N GLU A 685 -17.93 24.19 11.45
CA GLU A 685 -17.48 23.78 12.78
C GLU A 685 -18.59 23.09 13.59
N GLY A 686 -19.78 23.67 13.59
CA GLY A 686 -20.96 23.05 14.16
C GLY A 686 -21.27 21.71 13.48
N GLN A 687 -21.16 21.64 12.15
CA GLN A 687 -21.45 20.40 11.42
C GLN A 687 -20.40 19.30 11.67
N LEU A 688 -19.11 19.64 11.81
CA LEU A 688 -18.05 18.71 12.19
C LEU A 688 -18.33 18.11 13.57
N THR A 689 -18.68 18.96 14.53
CA THR A 689 -19.06 18.53 15.88
C THR A 689 -20.31 17.66 15.85
N GLN A 690 -21.27 17.97 14.98
CA GLN A 690 -22.51 17.21 14.86
C GLN A 690 -22.28 15.76 14.38
N ILE A 691 -21.28 15.49 13.53
CA ILE A 691 -20.91 14.11 13.16
C ILE A 691 -20.50 13.31 14.40
N LEU A 692 -19.67 13.90 15.26
CA LEU A 692 -19.18 13.28 16.48
C LEU A 692 -20.33 13.03 17.47
N ILE A 693 -21.20 14.02 17.68
CA ILE A 693 -22.41 13.89 18.52
C ILE A 693 -23.35 12.79 17.99
N THR A 694 -23.55 12.72 16.67
CA THR A 694 -24.42 11.69 16.07
C THR A 694 -23.83 10.29 16.29
N THR A 695 -22.51 10.16 16.21
CA THR A 695 -21.80 8.90 16.47
C THR A 695 -21.94 8.48 17.93
N GLU A 696 -21.83 9.42 18.87
CA GLU A 696 -22.03 9.21 20.30
C GLU A 696 -23.47 8.82 20.65
N ALA A 697 -24.45 9.48 20.03
CA ALA A 697 -25.86 9.14 20.21
C ALA A 697 -26.16 7.72 19.71
N ALA A 698 -25.49 7.27 18.63
CA ALA A 698 -25.69 5.95 18.06
C ALA A 698 -25.02 4.82 18.87
N LEU A 699 -23.83 5.06 19.44
CA LEU A 699 -23.00 3.98 20.02
C LEU A 699 -22.71 4.13 21.52
N GLY A 700 -23.16 5.24 22.14
CA GLY A 700 -22.88 5.61 23.51
C GLY A 700 -21.68 6.55 23.64
N ALA A 701 -21.88 7.70 24.29
CA ALA A 701 -20.90 8.77 24.37
C ALA A 701 -19.56 8.35 24.99
N GLU A 702 -19.60 7.63 26.13
CA GLU A 702 -18.40 7.15 26.82
C GLU A 702 -17.55 6.21 25.93
N LYS A 703 -18.20 5.24 25.27
CA LYS A 703 -17.50 4.28 24.39
C LYS A 703 -16.84 4.96 23.19
N VAL A 704 -17.56 5.91 22.57
CA VAL A 704 -17.04 6.67 21.43
C VAL A 704 -15.88 7.55 21.87
N LYS A 705 -16.00 8.23 23.03
CA LYS A 705 -14.93 9.04 23.61
C LYS A 705 -13.66 8.21 23.82
N THR A 706 -13.75 7.06 24.51
CA THR A 706 -12.59 6.19 24.75
C THR A 706 -11.90 5.76 23.45
N CYS A 707 -12.67 5.26 22.48
CA CYS A 707 -12.11 4.77 21.22
C CYS A 707 -11.49 5.87 20.35
N LEU A 708 -12.19 7.01 20.17
CA LEU A 708 -11.72 8.09 19.31
C LEU A 708 -10.62 8.93 19.97
N ALA A 709 -10.56 8.97 21.31
CA ALA A 709 -9.43 9.56 22.03
C ALA A 709 -8.13 8.80 21.71
N LEU A 710 -8.14 7.46 21.76
CA LEU A 710 -6.99 6.61 21.42
C LEU A 710 -6.52 6.86 19.98
N LEU A 711 -7.45 6.86 19.02
CA LEU A 711 -7.17 7.13 17.61
C LEU A 711 -6.54 8.53 17.39
N THR A 712 -7.01 9.53 18.15
CA THR A 712 -6.57 10.93 18.04
C THR A 712 -5.24 11.20 18.74
N ALA A 713 -4.92 10.44 19.79
CA ALA A 713 -3.66 10.55 20.55
C ALA A 713 -2.47 9.83 19.88
N ALA A 714 -2.75 8.78 19.09
CA ALA A 714 -1.73 8.00 18.38
C ALA A 714 -0.96 8.85 17.34
N ARG A 715 0.37 8.66 17.25
CA ARG A 715 1.23 9.40 16.30
C ARG A 715 0.88 9.08 14.86
N ARG A 716 0.71 7.78 14.57
CA ARG A 716 0.54 7.22 13.23
C ARG A 716 -0.79 6.49 13.08
N GLY A 717 -1.79 6.88 13.87
CA GLY A 717 -3.05 6.15 13.94
C GLY A 717 -2.91 4.79 14.60
N LEU A 718 -3.96 3.97 14.55
CA LEU A 718 -3.96 2.63 15.16
C LEU A 718 -4.46 1.58 14.18
N ASP A 719 -3.81 0.42 14.15
CA ASP A 719 -4.27 -0.72 13.39
C ASP A 719 -5.55 -1.30 13.98
N ASP A 720 -6.39 -1.93 13.15
CA ASP A 720 -7.61 -2.61 13.62
C ASP A 720 -7.30 -3.60 14.77
N THR A 721 -6.19 -4.34 14.69
CA THR A 721 -5.78 -5.24 15.78
C THR A 721 -5.36 -4.50 17.05
N GLU A 722 -4.68 -3.35 16.93
CA GLU A 722 -4.23 -2.58 18.09
C GLU A 722 -5.43 -1.95 18.81
N ILE A 723 -6.37 -1.37 18.06
CA ILE A 723 -7.62 -0.83 18.61
C ILE A 723 -8.36 -1.93 19.36
N LEU A 724 -8.54 -3.09 18.73
CA LEU A 724 -9.23 -4.21 19.38
C LEU A 724 -8.49 -4.76 20.60
N ASP A 725 -7.16 -4.89 20.54
CA ASP A 725 -6.38 -5.36 21.67
C ASP A 725 -6.50 -4.37 22.85
N ILE A 726 -6.46 -3.05 22.60
CA ILE A 726 -6.64 -2.03 23.65
C ILE A 726 -8.06 -2.05 24.22
N LEU A 727 -9.08 -1.98 23.36
CA LEU A 727 -10.49 -1.95 23.79
C LEU A 727 -10.89 -3.24 24.52
N ALA A 728 -10.29 -4.39 24.21
CA ALA A 728 -10.57 -5.66 24.88
C ALA A 728 -10.22 -5.66 26.38
N HIS A 729 -9.29 -4.79 26.81
CA HIS A 729 -8.89 -4.66 28.21
C HIS A 729 -9.70 -3.62 28.98
N ASP A 730 -10.54 -2.84 28.30
CA ASP A 730 -11.43 -1.86 28.93
C ASP A 730 -12.80 -2.47 29.23
N ASP A 731 -13.24 -2.38 30.49
CA ASP A 731 -14.50 -2.93 30.99
C ASP A 731 -15.74 -2.40 30.22
N LEU A 732 -15.67 -1.20 29.63
CA LEU A 732 -16.75 -0.63 28.82
C LEU A 732 -17.08 -1.48 27.57
N PHE A 733 -16.13 -2.30 27.11
CA PHE A 733 -16.26 -3.14 25.93
C PHE A 733 -16.31 -4.64 26.26
N ARG A 734 -16.56 -4.99 27.52
CA ARG A 734 -16.70 -6.37 27.98
C ARG A 734 -18.17 -6.73 28.25
N SER A 735 -18.53 -7.99 28.01
CA SER A 735 -19.84 -8.54 28.34
C SER A 735 -19.75 -10.03 28.65
N GLU A 736 -20.51 -10.50 29.64
CA GLU A 736 -20.64 -11.93 29.95
C GLU A 736 -21.69 -12.63 29.08
N GLU A 737 -22.49 -11.88 28.31
CA GLU A 737 -23.52 -12.44 27.42
C GLU A 737 -22.93 -13.15 26.19
N THR A 738 -21.70 -12.80 25.83
CA THR A 738 -20.93 -13.39 24.74
C THR A 738 -20.00 -14.48 25.28
N TYR A 739 -19.76 -15.53 24.49
CA TYR A 739 -18.91 -16.65 24.91
C TYR A 739 -17.43 -16.27 25.07
N LEU A 740 -17.00 -15.13 24.51
CA LEU A 740 -15.75 -14.45 24.85
C LEU A 740 -16.06 -13.06 25.43
N PRO A 741 -15.42 -12.65 26.53
CA PRO A 741 -15.81 -11.44 27.25
C PRO A 741 -15.53 -10.15 26.46
N TRP A 742 -14.50 -10.13 25.62
CA TRP A 742 -14.08 -8.97 24.82
C TRP A 742 -14.76 -8.88 23.44
N ALA A 743 -15.66 -9.79 23.11
CA ALA A 743 -16.38 -9.79 21.83
C ALA A 743 -17.06 -8.45 21.49
N PRO A 744 -17.65 -7.70 22.45
CA PRO A 744 -18.26 -6.40 22.14
C PRO A 744 -17.27 -5.37 21.58
N ALA A 745 -15.98 -5.41 21.97
CA ALA A 745 -14.94 -4.58 21.36
C ALA A 745 -14.80 -4.88 19.84
N SER A 746 -14.88 -6.16 19.47
CA SER A 746 -14.76 -6.62 18.07
C SER A 746 -15.96 -6.23 17.22
N LEU A 747 -17.13 -6.01 17.82
CA LEU A 747 -18.30 -5.43 17.15
C LEU A 747 -18.22 -3.91 17.05
N PHE A 748 -17.68 -3.25 18.07
CA PHE A 748 -17.72 -1.80 18.18
C PHE A 748 -16.89 -1.11 17.08
N TRP A 749 -15.66 -1.55 16.85
CA TRP A 749 -14.76 -0.90 15.88
C TRP A 749 -15.30 -0.92 14.44
N PRO A 750 -15.78 -2.04 13.88
CA PRO A 750 -16.39 -2.06 12.54
C PRO A 750 -17.57 -1.09 12.40
N VAL A 751 -18.39 -0.92 13.44
CA VAL A 751 -19.52 0.02 13.42
C VAL A 751 -19.03 1.47 13.42
N VAL A 752 -18.05 1.82 14.26
CA VAL A 752 -17.40 3.15 14.22
C VAL A 752 -16.78 3.40 12.85
N ALA A 753 -16.04 2.42 12.32
CA ALA A 753 -15.40 2.51 11.01
C ALA A 753 -16.43 2.70 9.88
N ALA A 754 -17.59 2.05 9.96
CA ALA A 754 -18.68 2.22 9.00
C ALA A 754 -19.35 3.60 9.11
N LEU A 755 -19.63 4.09 10.32
CA LEU A 755 -20.26 5.40 10.55
C LEU A 755 -19.34 6.58 10.17
N LEU A 756 -18.03 6.38 10.26
CA LEU A 756 -17.01 7.40 9.94
C LEU A 756 -16.24 7.09 8.65
N ALA A 757 -16.74 6.18 7.79
CA ALA A 757 -15.98 5.64 6.65
C ALA A 757 -15.36 6.71 5.73
N PRO A 758 -16.04 7.81 5.34
CA PRO A 758 -15.41 8.83 4.50
C PRO A 758 -14.31 9.63 5.20
N TRP A 759 -14.32 9.63 6.53
CA TRP A 759 -13.49 10.45 7.42
C TRP A 759 -12.30 9.71 8.01
N LEU A 760 -12.30 8.39 7.89
CA LEU A 760 -11.18 7.52 8.24
C LEU A 760 -10.42 7.11 6.97
N ARG A 761 -9.13 6.89 7.13
CA ARG A 761 -8.26 6.33 6.10
C ARG A 761 -7.27 5.38 6.73
N TRP A 762 -6.77 4.41 5.95
CA TRP A 762 -5.74 3.49 6.39
C TRP A 762 -4.47 3.70 5.57
N ASP A 763 -3.34 3.88 6.24
CA ASP A 763 -2.02 3.99 5.59
C ASP A 763 -1.57 2.65 4.97
N ALA A 764 -0.44 2.60 4.25
CA ALA A 764 0.04 1.35 3.65
C ALA A 764 0.38 0.23 4.65
N ARG A 765 0.64 0.56 5.93
CA ARG A 765 0.83 -0.45 6.98
C ARG A 765 -0.51 -0.96 7.55
N GLY A 766 -1.60 -0.25 7.28
CA GLY A 766 -2.95 -0.62 7.66
C GLY A 766 -3.40 0.03 8.97
N ALA A 767 -2.83 1.17 9.35
CA ALA A 767 -3.23 1.94 10.53
C ALA A 767 -4.31 2.95 10.17
N ALA A 768 -5.43 2.94 10.89
CA ALA A 768 -6.53 3.87 10.76
C ALA A 768 -6.14 5.26 11.26
N ARG A 769 -6.49 6.31 10.51
CA ARG A 769 -6.21 7.73 10.83
C ARG A 769 -7.37 8.60 10.38
N TRP A 770 -7.47 9.78 10.98
CA TRP A 770 -8.30 10.86 10.42
C TRP A 770 -7.84 11.24 9.01
N ARG A 771 -8.80 11.39 8.11
CA ARG A 771 -8.57 11.82 6.72
C ARG A 771 -8.40 13.32 6.60
N ASP A 772 -9.22 14.08 7.32
CA ASP A 772 -9.27 15.54 7.27
C ASP A 772 -8.76 16.14 8.58
N ALA A 773 -7.86 17.12 8.48
CA ALA A 773 -7.27 17.80 9.63
C ALA A 773 -8.32 18.56 10.47
N ALA A 774 -9.35 19.12 9.83
CA ALA A 774 -10.42 19.85 10.53
C ALA A 774 -11.21 18.94 11.47
N LEU A 775 -11.56 17.72 11.03
CA LEU A 775 -12.25 16.76 11.89
C LEU A 775 -11.32 16.20 12.98
N ALA A 776 -10.04 15.99 12.66
CA ALA A 776 -9.03 15.60 13.65
C ALA A 776 -8.86 16.66 14.76
N GLY A 777 -8.94 17.95 14.40
CA GLY A 777 -8.96 19.08 15.34
C GLY A 777 -10.18 19.05 16.24
N ALA A 778 -11.38 18.97 15.65
CA ALA A 778 -12.64 18.86 16.41
C ALA A 778 -12.65 17.63 17.35
N ALA A 779 -12.13 16.49 16.90
CA ALA A 779 -12.01 15.29 17.72
C ALA A 779 -11.00 15.46 18.88
N ARG A 780 -9.88 16.17 18.65
CA ARG A 780 -8.90 16.48 19.71
C ARG A 780 -9.52 17.35 20.79
N GLU A 781 -10.18 18.43 20.41
CA GLU A 781 -10.84 19.33 21.35
C GLU A 781 -11.94 18.63 22.14
N ARG A 782 -12.75 17.79 21.47
CA ARG A 782 -13.85 17.08 22.11
C ARG A 782 -13.42 15.93 23.01
N TYR A 783 -12.41 15.16 22.61
CA TYR A 783 -12.08 13.90 23.28
C TYR A 783 -10.80 13.92 24.11
N LEU A 784 -9.82 14.77 23.80
CA LEU A 784 -8.54 14.77 24.51
C LEU A 784 -8.39 15.90 25.53
N ALA A 785 -9.14 17.00 25.42
CA ALA A 785 -8.97 18.19 26.26
C ALA A 785 -8.89 17.88 27.77
N ASP A 786 -9.71 16.95 28.26
CA ASP A 786 -9.79 16.62 29.70
C ASP A 786 -9.06 15.33 30.12
N CYS A 787 -8.60 14.51 29.17
CA CYS A 787 -8.10 13.15 29.48
C CYS A 787 -6.84 12.73 28.72
N GLU A 788 -6.17 13.67 28.06
CA GLU A 788 -4.98 13.41 27.26
C GLU A 788 -3.89 12.59 27.99
N PRO A 789 -3.48 12.90 29.24
CA PRO A 789 -2.44 12.12 29.92
C PRO A 789 -2.85 10.66 30.17
N ALA A 790 -4.11 10.43 30.53
CA ALA A 790 -4.63 9.08 30.80
C ALA A 790 -4.65 8.23 29.53
N VAL A 791 -5.16 8.79 28.42
CA VAL A 791 -5.21 8.11 27.12
C VAL A 791 -3.80 7.78 26.61
N ARG A 792 -2.85 8.70 26.78
CA ARG A 792 -1.45 8.48 26.41
C ARG A 792 -0.80 7.40 27.27
N ARG A 793 -1.12 7.35 28.57
CA ARG A 793 -0.68 6.27 29.46
C ARG A 793 -1.20 4.92 29.00
N THR A 794 -2.47 4.82 28.59
CA THR A 794 -3.04 3.59 28.01
C THR A 794 -2.26 3.12 26.76
N LEU A 795 -1.87 4.03 25.88
CA LEU A 795 -1.04 3.69 24.71
C LEU A 795 0.37 3.22 25.11
N VAL A 796 0.98 3.86 26.12
CA VAL A 796 2.27 3.43 26.67
C VAL A 796 2.16 2.02 27.25
N ASP A 797 1.18 1.76 28.10
CA ASP A 797 0.99 0.45 28.73
C ASP A 797 0.77 -0.66 27.68
N TYR A 798 0.06 -0.34 26.58
CA TYR A 798 -0.08 -1.26 25.43
C TYR A 798 1.26 -1.57 24.77
N TYR A 799 2.08 -0.58 24.44
CA TYR A 799 3.36 -0.77 23.74
C TYR A 799 4.50 -1.24 24.64
N GLU A 800 4.42 -1.05 25.95
CA GLU A 800 5.30 -1.68 26.95
C GLU A 800 4.93 -3.15 27.20
N GLY A 801 3.73 -3.57 26.78
CA GLY A 801 3.28 -4.95 26.89
C GLY A 801 2.77 -5.33 28.28
N VAL A 802 2.26 -4.35 29.05
CA VAL A 802 1.73 -4.56 30.41
C VAL A 802 0.67 -5.67 30.41
N TRP A 803 -0.30 -5.58 29.49
CA TRP A 803 -1.40 -6.54 29.42
C TRP A 803 -1.00 -7.92 28.88
N TYR A 804 0.09 -8.05 28.14
CA TYR A 804 0.56 -9.37 27.67
C TYR A 804 0.98 -10.29 28.84
N THR A 805 1.37 -9.71 29.97
CA THR A 805 1.72 -10.48 31.17
C THR A 805 0.51 -11.14 31.84
N GLU A 806 -0.71 -10.70 31.52
CA GLU A 806 -1.94 -11.29 32.02
C GLU A 806 -2.23 -12.61 31.29
N ASN A 807 -2.12 -13.74 31.98
CA ASN A 807 -2.27 -15.07 31.38
C ASN A 807 -3.72 -15.59 31.44
N ASP A 808 -4.70 -14.80 30.98
CA ASP A 808 -6.10 -15.25 30.86
C ASP A 808 -6.32 -16.02 29.53
N PRO A 809 -6.65 -17.32 29.57
CA PRO A 809 -6.92 -18.11 28.36
C PRO A 809 -8.04 -17.55 27.48
N LYS A 810 -9.04 -16.87 28.07
CA LYS A 810 -10.12 -16.24 27.30
C LYS A 810 -9.65 -14.99 26.57
N MET A 811 -8.56 -14.37 27.02
CA MET A 811 -7.92 -13.21 26.38
C MET A 811 -6.83 -13.59 25.37
N ALA A 812 -6.45 -14.86 25.25
CA ALA A 812 -5.33 -15.29 24.41
C ALA A 812 -5.36 -14.76 22.96
N GLY A 813 -6.56 -14.59 22.37
CA GLY A 813 -6.73 -13.98 21.04
C GLY A 813 -6.44 -12.48 20.96
N ARG A 814 -6.20 -11.80 22.09
CA ARG A 814 -5.96 -10.36 22.27
C ARG A 814 -4.68 -10.06 23.06
N LEU A 815 -3.98 -11.08 23.54
CA LEU A 815 -2.68 -10.96 24.19
C LEU A 815 -1.57 -11.06 23.15
N VAL A 816 -0.73 -10.04 23.04
CA VAL A 816 0.42 -10.08 22.12
C VAL A 816 1.68 -9.49 22.74
N SER A 817 2.82 -10.15 22.52
CA SER A 817 4.11 -9.64 22.98
C SER A 817 4.47 -8.32 22.29
N GLN A 818 5.12 -7.46 23.06
CA GLN A 818 5.62 -6.16 22.63
C GLN A 818 7.15 -6.10 22.75
N GLU A 819 7.80 -7.17 22.34
CA GLU A 819 9.26 -7.22 22.23
C GLU A 819 9.73 -6.25 21.13
N ASN A 820 10.95 -5.73 21.24
CA ASN A 820 11.51 -4.86 20.20
C ASN A 820 11.78 -5.64 18.90
N LYS A 821 12.15 -6.91 19.04
CA LYS A 821 12.56 -7.82 17.96
C LYS A 821 11.75 -9.11 18.02
N PHE A 822 11.01 -9.44 16.96
CA PHE A 822 10.19 -10.66 16.87
C PHE A 822 10.98 -11.83 16.27
N SER A 823 11.91 -11.54 15.35
CA SER A 823 12.83 -12.51 14.73
C SER A 823 14.08 -11.77 14.25
N ASP A 824 15.06 -12.48 13.70
CA ASP A 824 16.35 -11.89 13.29
C ASP A 824 16.23 -10.68 12.36
N ASP A 825 15.23 -10.67 11.50
CA ASP A 825 15.00 -9.63 10.48
C ASP A 825 13.68 -8.85 10.68
N CYS A 826 12.89 -9.14 11.73
CA CYS A 826 11.59 -8.50 11.95
C CYS A 826 11.52 -7.81 13.32
N TYR A 827 11.25 -6.50 13.29
CA TYR A 827 11.19 -5.62 14.46
C TYR A 827 9.79 -5.07 14.69
N ASN A 828 9.52 -4.67 15.94
CA ASN A 828 8.27 -4.02 16.34
C ASN A 828 8.29 -2.53 16.01
N THR A 829 8.08 -2.23 14.73
CA THR A 829 8.07 -0.87 14.19
C THR A 829 7.09 0.06 14.90
N ARG A 830 5.92 -0.46 15.31
CA ARG A 830 4.85 0.29 15.98
C ARG A 830 5.28 0.76 17.36
N LYS A 831 5.80 -0.16 18.20
CA LYS A 831 6.37 0.16 19.51
C LYS A 831 7.49 1.19 19.42
N LEU A 832 8.44 0.97 18.52
CA LEU A 832 9.65 1.80 18.38
C LEU A 832 9.34 3.21 17.84
N ASP A 833 8.22 3.42 17.13
CA ASP A 833 7.79 4.74 16.63
C ASP A 833 6.84 5.49 17.59
N GLU A 834 5.93 4.77 18.26
CA GLU A 834 4.91 5.37 19.13
C GLU A 834 5.46 5.74 20.51
N LEU A 835 6.26 4.88 21.15
CA LEU A 835 6.69 5.11 22.55
C LEU A 835 7.44 6.44 22.78
N PRO A 836 8.44 6.81 21.97
CA PRO A 836 9.11 8.11 22.13
C PRO A 836 8.14 9.28 22.01
N TYR A 837 7.16 9.19 21.10
CA TYR A 837 6.16 10.24 20.92
C TYR A 837 5.16 10.32 22.08
N GLN A 838 4.70 9.18 22.61
CA GLN A 838 3.78 9.19 23.76
C GLN A 838 4.48 9.72 25.02
N HIS A 839 5.73 9.31 25.28
CA HIS A 839 6.51 9.84 26.40
C HIS A 839 6.84 11.33 26.23
N TYR A 840 7.09 11.82 25.02
CA TYR A 840 7.26 13.27 24.79
C TYR A 840 6.08 14.08 25.30
N HIS A 841 4.85 13.64 25.00
CA HIS A 841 3.65 14.35 25.45
C HIS A 841 3.39 14.21 26.96
N LEU A 842 3.75 13.07 27.56
CA LEU A 842 3.65 12.88 29.01
C LEU A 842 4.70 13.71 29.79
N TYR A 843 5.91 13.87 29.24
CA TYR A 843 7.01 14.63 29.85
C TYR A 843 7.15 16.05 29.27
N LYS A 844 6.06 16.61 28.73
CA LYS A 844 6.08 17.94 28.08
C LYS A 844 6.58 19.05 29.00
N GLU A 845 6.32 18.93 30.30
CA GLU A 845 6.77 19.88 31.34
C GLU A 845 8.20 19.60 31.85
N GLU A 846 8.75 18.42 31.54
CA GLU A 846 10.07 17.95 31.98
C GLU A 846 10.94 17.49 30.79
N PRO A 847 11.39 18.42 29.92
CA PRO A 847 12.12 18.05 28.71
C PRO A 847 13.45 17.33 28.99
N GLU A 848 14.11 17.61 30.12
CA GLU A 848 15.34 16.93 30.54
C GLU A 848 15.10 15.45 30.88
N THR A 849 13.96 15.13 31.51
CA THR A 849 13.51 13.76 31.80
C THR A 849 13.28 13.01 30.49
N PHE A 850 12.65 13.66 29.50
CA PHE A 850 12.46 13.07 28.17
C PHE A 850 13.79 12.82 27.44
N ALA A 851 14.70 13.79 27.45
CA ALA A 851 16.02 13.68 26.81
C ALA A 851 16.91 12.57 27.41
N SER A 852 16.63 12.15 28.65
CA SER A 852 17.35 11.11 29.37
C SER A 852 16.69 9.72 29.27
N GLN A 853 15.60 9.59 28.50
CA GLN A 853 14.92 8.30 28.31
C GLN A 853 15.83 7.26 27.61
N PRO A 854 15.55 5.95 27.78
CA PRO A 854 16.29 4.88 27.12
C PRO A 854 16.42 5.04 25.60
N TYR A 855 15.44 5.69 24.97
CA TYR A 855 15.37 5.93 23.53
C TYR A 855 16.58 6.69 22.96
N PHE A 856 17.20 7.53 23.77
CA PHE A 856 18.35 8.36 23.40
C PHE A 856 19.65 7.93 24.09
N THR A 857 19.57 7.02 25.07
CA THR A 857 20.70 6.69 25.95
C THR A 857 21.16 5.24 25.83
N GLN A 858 20.28 4.31 25.45
CA GLN A 858 20.61 2.90 25.25
C GLN A 858 20.85 2.60 23.77
N LEU A 859 22.05 2.12 23.42
CA LEU A 859 22.47 1.92 22.03
C LEU A 859 21.75 0.77 21.33
N ASP A 860 21.35 -0.26 22.07
CA ASP A 860 20.54 -1.37 21.57
C ASP A 860 19.16 -0.90 21.11
N TRP A 861 18.50 -0.01 21.87
CA TRP A 861 17.25 0.61 21.42
C TRP A 861 17.44 1.43 20.14
N VAL A 862 18.48 2.26 20.09
CA VAL A 862 18.78 3.08 18.91
C VAL A 862 19.02 2.19 17.69
N HIS A 863 19.82 1.12 17.84
CA HIS A 863 20.08 0.15 16.79
C HIS A 863 18.79 -0.56 16.34
N ASP A 864 17.99 -1.07 17.27
CA ASP A 864 16.72 -1.75 16.96
C ASP A 864 15.74 -0.81 16.26
N LYS A 865 15.67 0.46 16.67
CA LYS A 865 14.83 1.46 16.00
C LYS A 865 15.29 1.72 14.57
N LEU A 866 16.59 1.79 14.32
CA LEU A 866 17.13 1.95 12.96
C LEU A 866 16.83 0.73 12.09
N ALA A 867 16.97 -0.48 12.65
CA ALA A 867 16.64 -1.73 11.95
C ALA A 867 15.14 -1.82 11.61
N ALA A 868 14.28 -1.28 12.48
CA ALA A 868 12.83 -1.28 12.33
C ALA A 868 12.30 -0.20 11.38
N THR A 869 12.96 0.96 11.32
CA THR A 869 12.46 2.15 10.63
C THR A 869 13.51 2.70 9.66
N ASP A 870 14.01 3.92 9.87
CA ASP A 870 15.07 4.57 9.12
C ASP A 870 15.66 5.72 9.96
N CYS A 871 16.74 6.34 9.48
CA CYS A 871 17.35 7.49 10.16
C CYS A 871 16.42 8.68 10.26
N CYS A 872 15.49 8.85 9.32
CA CYS A 872 14.58 9.98 9.33
C CYS A 872 13.53 9.87 10.44
N HIS A 873 13.06 8.68 10.78
CA HIS A 873 12.15 8.46 11.92
C HIS A 873 12.86 8.78 13.24
N PHE A 874 14.14 8.43 13.37
CA PHE A 874 14.91 8.78 14.57
C PHE A 874 15.17 10.30 14.67
N LEU A 875 15.48 10.96 13.55
CA LEU A 875 15.64 12.41 13.51
C LEU A 875 14.36 13.18 13.91
N GLU A 876 13.18 12.63 13.62
CA GLU A 876 11.91 13.22 14.11
C GLU A 876 11.79 13.16 15.63
N ASP A 877 12.22 12.08 16.26
CA ASP A 877 12.20 11.98 17.72
C ASP A 877 13.20 12.95 18.36
N LEU A 878 14.39 13.09 17.77
CA LEU A 878 15.35 14.10 18.21
C LEU A 878 14.80 15.52 18.08
N ALA A 879 13.97 15.77 17.06
CA ALA A 879 13.32 17.06 16.86
C ALA A 879 12.24 17.37 17.92
N LEU A 880 11.76 16.38 18.69
CA LEU A 880 10.89 16.59 19.84
C LEU A 880 11.64 17.13 21.07
N VAL A 881 12.97 17.02 21.10
CA VAL A 881 13.78 17.50 22.22
C VAL A 881 14.02 19.00 22.09
N HIS A 882 13.33 19.78 22.93
CA HIS A 882 13.39 21.24 22.93
C HIS A 882 14.27 21.76 24.08
N ILE A 883 15.56 21.44 24.05
CA ILE A 883 16.57 21.89 25.03
C ILE A 883 17.68 22.64 24.31
N GLU A 884 18.03 23.82 24.79
CA GLU A 884 19.17 24.61 24.27
C GLU A 884 20.13 24.97 25.42
N PRO A 885 21.43 24.56 25.33
CA PRO A 885 22.04 23.71 24.31
C PRO A 885 21.58 22.24 24.41
N LEU A 886 21.64 21.51 23.30
CA LEU A 886 21.30 20.08 23.29
C LEU A 886 22.24 19.27 24.20
N PRO A 887 21.72 18.25 24.92
CA PRO A 887 22.55 17.29 25.64
C PRO A 887 23.57 16.60 24.71
N GLU A 888 24.77 16.35 25.23
CA GLU A 888 25.91 15.85 24.44
C GLU A 888 25.59 14.55 23.66
N HIS A 889 24.89 13.60 24.29
CA HIS A 889 24.52 12.34 23.65
C HIS A 889 23.53 12.53 22.50
N ILE A 890 22.59 13.46 22.62
CA ILE A 890 21.59 13.80 21.59
C ILE A 890 22.27 14.53 20.43
N ASP A 891 23.19 15.44 20.72
CA ASP A 891 23.94 16.19 19.70
C ASP A 891 24.84 15.26 18.85
N ILE A 892 25.49 14.27 19.49
CA ILE A 892 26.26 13.22 18.77
C ILE A 892 25.36 12.38 17.87
N LEU A 893 24.21 11.91 18.39
CA LEU A 893 23.27 11.11 17.60
C LEU A 893 22.71 11.91 16.41
N LYS A 894 22.38 13.18 16.63
CA LYS A 894 21.93 14.08 15.57
C LYS A 894 22.98 14.21 14.46
N GLU A 895 24.24 14.50 14.82
CA GLU A 895 25.33 14.60 13.84
C GLU A 895 25.53 13.30 13.05
N LEU A 896 25.47 12.15 13.74
CA LEU A 896 25.59 10.82 13.15
C LEU A 896 24.51 10.58 12.08
N PHE A 897 23.24 10.77 12.44
CA PHE A 897 22.11 10.47 11.54
C PHE A 897 21.99 11.48 10.40
N GLU A 898 22.30 12.76 10.63
CA GLU A 898 22.34 13.75 9.56
C GLU A 898 23.48 13.46 8.57
N THR A 899 24.64 13.00 9.04
CA THR A 899 25.82 12.78 8.18
C THR A 899 25.79 11.44 7.47
N HIS A 900 25.35 10.37 8.14
CA HIS A 900 25.49 9.00 7.66
C HIS A 900 24.17 8.30 7.31
N SER A 901 23.05 9.04 7.24
CA SER A 901 21.71 8.52 6.85
C SER A 901 21.73 7.51 5.69
N TYR A 902 22.34 7.85 4.55
CA TYR A 902 22.37 6.95 3.39
C TYR A 902 23.00 5.59 3.69
N ALA A 903 24.08 5.55 4.46
CA ALA A 903 24.77 4.31 4.77
C ALA A 903 23.96 3.47 5.78
N LEU A 904 23.37 4.13 6.78
CA LEU A 904 22.57 3.50 7.82
C LEU A 904 21.21 3.00 7.32
N ASP A 905 20.57 3.75 6.42
CA ASP A 905 19.32 3.35 5.77
C ASP A 905 19.55 2.18 4.80
N TYR A 906 20.77 2.05 4.25
CA TYR A 906 21.16 0.89 3.44
C TYR A 906 21.49 -0.33 4.29
N ASP A 907 22.28 -0.15 5.37
CA ASP A 907 22.64 -1.20 6.32
C ASP A 907 22.77 -0.61 7.74
N HIS A 908 21.75 -0.83 8.55
CA HIS A 908 21.67 -0.35 9.93
C HIS A 908 22.76 -0.96 10.83
N ARG A 909 23.34 -2.12 10.46
CA ARG A 909 24.40 -2.79 11.24
C ARG A 909 25.69 -1.96 11.32
N GLN A 910 25.84 -0.99 10.40
CA GLN A 910 26.96 -0.05 10.42
C GLN A 910 26.87 1.02 11.52
N PHE A 911 25.78 1.04 12.31
CA PHE A 911 25.54 2.01 13.37
C PHE A 911 26.72 2.19 14.32
N TYR A 912 27.22 1.11 14.91
CA TYR A 912 28.29 1.18 15.91
C TYR A 912 29.60 1.69 15.31
N GLY A 913 29.97 1.22 14.12
CA GLY A 913 31.17 1.69 13.42
C GLY A 913 31.08 3.18 13.10
N LEU A 914 29.97 3.65 12.56
CA LEU A 914 29.77 5.06 12.21
C LEU A 914 29.64 5.96 13.45
N LEU A 915 29.06 5.45 14.55
CA LEU A 915 29.06 6.15 15.84
C LEU A 915 30.48 6.34 16.37
N ARG A 916 31.34 5.30 16.26
CA ARG A 916 32.76 5.42 16.57
C ARG A 916 33.42 6.54 15.81
N LEU A 917 33.20 6.57 14.49
CA LEU A 917 33.78 7.59 13.61
C LEU A 917 33.35 9.00 14.03
N THR A 918 32.08 9.17 14.39
CA THR A 918 31.53 10.46 14.82
C THR A 918 32.17 10.93 16.13
N ILE A 919 32.31 10.03 17.11
CA ILE A 919 32.93 10.33 18.41
C ILE A 919 34.43 10.66 18.25
N GLU A 920 35.17 9.82 17.51
CA GLU A 920 36.61 10.06 17.28
C GLU A 920 36.87 11.34 16.49
N LYS A 921 35.97 11.69 15.56
CA LYS A 921 36.03 12.98 14.86
C LYS A 921 35.91 14.15 15.83
N ARG A 922 34.94 14.12 16.76
CA ARG A 922 34.79 15.17 17.78
C ARG A 922 36.03 15.30 18.67
N GLN A 923 36.61 14.18 19.08
CA GLN A 923 37.86 14.18 19.85
C GLN A 923 39.02 14.82 19.06
N ARG A 924 39.13 14.54 17.75
CA ARG A 924 40.14 15.17 16.88
C ARG A 924 39.89 16.67 16.68
N ASP A 925 38.63 17.09 16.65
CA ASP A 925 38.24 18.50 16.58
C ASP A 925 38.43 19.24 17.92
N GLY A 926 38.95 18.55 18.96
CA GLY A 926 39.28 19.13 20.26
C GLY A 926 38.12 19.17 21.26
N LEU A 927 37.02 18.47 21.00
CA LEU A 927 35.86 18.37 21.89
C LEU A 927 36.05 17.21 22.88
N GLU A 928 36.15 17.52 24.17
CA GLU A 928 36.22 16.52 25.24
C GLU A 928 34.85 15.87 25.53
N ILE A 929 34.84 14.55 25.73
CA ILE A 929 33.64 13.77 26.09
C ILE A 929 33.34 13.93 27.58
N LYS A 930 32.24 14.60 27.93
CA LYS A 930 31.90 14.94 29.33
C LYS A 930 30.82 14.05 29.94
N SER A 931 29.88 13.56 29.13
CA SER A 931 28.71 12.81 29.57
C SER A 931 29.08 11.39 29.98
N LYS A 932 28.57 10.96 31.14
CA LYS A 932 28.68 9.57 31.59
C LYS A 932 28.00 8.58 30.63
N ILE A 933 26.95 9.04 29.92
CA ILE A 933 26.23 8.23 28.93
C ILE A 933 27.16 7.90 27.76
N VAL A 934 27.80 8.93 27.18
CA VAL A 934 28.71 8.79 26.04
C VAL A 934 29.98 8.02 26.43
N GLN A 935 30.47 8.20 27.67
CA GLN A 935 31.57 7.39 28.20
C GLN A 935 31.18 5.90 28.30
N GLY A 936 29.94 5.60 28.67
CA GLY A 936 29.40 4.24 28.65
C GLY A 936 29.37 3.62 27.25
N TRP A 937 28.97 4.41 26.24
CA TRP A 937 28.92 3.98 24.84
C TRP A 937 30.26 3.55 24.27
N LEU A 938 31.38 4.12 24.74
CA LEU A 938 32.71 3.78 24.23
C LEU A 938 32.95 2.27 24.28
N LYS A 939 32.54 1.59 25.35
CA LYS A 939 32.72 0.14 25.48
C LYS A 939 32.07 -0.61 24.31
N ASP A 940 30.80 -0.33 24.05
CA ASP A 940 30.01 -1.00 23.02
C ASP A 940 30.43 -0.58 21.60
N VAL A 941 31.03 0.59 21.44
CA VAL A 941 31.47 1.11 20.15
C VAL A 941 32.86 0.55 19.77
N TYR A 942 33.72 0.25 20.74
CA TYR A 942 35.01 -0.41 20.51
C TYR A 942 34.87 -1.93 20.36
N ASP A 943 33.86 -2.54 20.99
CA ASP A 943 33.51 -3.97 20.88
C ASP A 943 32.03 -4.13 20.50
N PRO A 944 31.68 -3.91 19.22
CA PRO A 944 30.29 -3.85 18.78
C PRO A 944 29.58 -5.21 18.84
N PRO A 945 28.31 -5.26 19.29
CA PRO A 945 27.55 -6.50 19.40
C PRO A 945 27.15 -7.07 18.03
N VAL A 946 27.26 -6.26 16.97
CA VAL A 946 26.97 -6.63 15.59
C VAL A 946 28.20 -6.36 14.71
N PRO A 947 28.44 -7.17 13.67
CA PRO A 947 29.52 -6.92 12.73
C PRO A 947 29.36 -5.55 12.05
N THR A 948 30.34 -4.67 12.25
CA THR A 948 30.39 -3.34 11.64
C THR A 948 31.69 -3.17 10.86
N LEU A 949 31.65 -2.36 9.81
CA LEU A 949 32.85 -1.92 9.12
C LEU A 949 33.45 -0.74 9.86
N TYR A 950 34.77 -0.76 9.99
CA TYR A 950 35.54 0.32 10.57
C TYR A 950 36.83 0.55 9.76
N PRO A 951 37.13 1.80 9.35
CA PRO A 951 38.36 2.12 8.62
C PRO A 951 39.58 1.88 9.50
N ILE A 952 40.43 0.94 9.09
CA ILE A 952 41.69 0.61 9.79
C ILE A 952 42.77 1.66 9.51
N ASN A 953 42.70 2.37 8.38
CA ASN A 953 43.72 3.34 7.98
C ASN A 953 43.55 4.68 8.71
N GLU A 954 44.55 5.08 9.50
CA GLU A 954 44.58 6.37 10.21
C GLU A 954 44.55 7.58 9.27
N ASP A 955 45.03 7.44 8.02
CA ASP A 955 45.00 8.50 7.02
C ASP A 955 43.66 8.64 6.29
N TYR A 956 42.70 7.73 6.52
CA TYR A 956 41.35 7.79 5.95
C TYR A 956 40.71 9.18 6.13
N TRP A 957 40.94 9.79 7.29
CA TRP A 957 40.41 11.08 7.69
C TRP A 957 40.92 12.25 6.85
N LYS A 958 42.17 12.19 6.37
CA LYS A 958 42.73 13.21 5.48
C LYS A 958 42.07 13.20 4.10
N ILE A 959 41.50 12.06 3.71
CA ILE A 959 40.82 11.85 2.42
C ILE A 959 39.34 12.24 2.52
N GLU A 960 38.67 11.93 3.64
CA GLU A 960 37.25 12.23 3.85
C GLU A 960 36.95 13.74 3.80
N GLY A 961 37.84 14.58 4.38
CA GLY A 961 37.70 16.04 4.36
C GLY A 961 37.66 16.66 2.95
N LYS A 962 38.23 15.99 1.94
CA LYS A 962 38.24 16.46 0.54
C LYS A 962 37.04 15.97 -0.30
N LYS A 963 36.26 14.99 0.19
CA LYS A 963 35.17 14.36 -0.58
C LYS A 963 33.85 15.14 -0.61
N LYS A 964 33.57 16.00 0.38
CA LYS A 964 32.28 16.70 0.46
C LYS A 964 32.02 17.64 -0.74
N ASP A 965 33.07 18.16 -1.36
CA ASP A 965 32.97 18.99 -2.57
C ASP A 965 32.92 18.18 -3.87
N LEU A 966 33.29 16.90 -3.85
CA LEU A 966 33.48 16.08 -5.06
C LEU A 966 32.18 15.48 -5.62
N SER A 967 31.14 15.33 -4.81
CA SER A 967 29.87 14.70 -5.24
C SER A 967 29.05 15.54 -6.24
N MET A 968 29.44 16.80 -6.46
CA MET A 968 28.69 17.78 -7.26
C MET A 968 29.56 18.52 -8.29
N VAL A 969 30.79 18.05 -8.54
CA VAL A 969 31.61 18.61 -9.61
C VAL A 969 31.09 18.07 -10.95
N ASP A 970 30.48 18.94 -11.75
CA ASP A 970 30.28 18.71 -13.18
C ASP A 970 31.65 18.35 -13.78
N GLY A 971 31.81 17.08 -14.18
CA GLY A 971 33.09 16.54 -14.65
C GLY A 971 33.75 15.48 -13.75
N PHE A 972 33.08 15.00 -12.69
CA PHE A 972 33.48 13.72 -12.08
C PHE A 972 33.43 12.65 -13.17
N ASP A 973 34.57 12.04 -13.48
CA ASP A 973 34.79 11.15 -14.63
C ASP A 973 33.59 10.21 -14.82
N THR A 974 32.77 10.50 -15.83
CA THR A 974 31.43 9.92 -16.03
C THR A 974 31.46 8.41 -16.23
N LYS A 975 32.65 7.86 -16.46
CA LYS A 975 32.88 6.44 -16.66
C LYS A 975 33.02 5.72 -15.33
N THR A 976 32.16 4.76 -15.04
CA THR A 976 32.16 4.04 -13.76
C THR A 976 33.10 2.83 -13.77
N PHE A 977 33.46 2.33 -12.57
CA PHE A 977 34.01 0.98 -12.42
C PHE A 977 32.83 0.00 -12.36
N ASP A 978 32.83 -1.02 -13.22
CA ASP A 978 31.74 -2.00 -13.33
C ASP A 978 31.90 -3.15 -12.33
N LEU A 979 33.14 -3.44 -11.91
CA LEU A 979 33.46 -4.59 -11.06
C LEU A 979 34.52 -4.23 -10.03
N ILE A 980 34.38 -4.79 -8.82
CA ILE A 980 35.38 -4.74 -7.75
C ILE A 980 35.62 -6.18 -7.29
N VAL A 981 36.88 -6.63 -7.33
CA VAL A 981 37.27 -8.02 -7.04
C VAL A 981 38.36 -8.03 -5.99
N ARG A 982 38.13 -8.78 -4.90
CA ARG A 982 39.11 -8.98 -3.83
C ARG A 982 39.99 -10.20 -4.14
N PHE A 983 41.26 -10.14 -3.75
CA PHE A 983 42.17 -11.28 -3.82
C PHE A 983 42.17 -12.05 -2.49
N ASP A 984 41.92 -13.36 -2.55
CA ASP A 984 41.68 -14.22 -1.38
C ASP A 984 42.92 -14.43 -0.50
N THR A 985 44.11 -14.52 -1.11
CA THR A 985 45.33 -14.97 -0.41
C THR A 985 46.06 -13.88 0.37
N ARG A 986 45.98 -12.60 -0.06
CA ARG A 986 46.62 -11.48 0.65
C ARG A 986 45.67 -10.57 1.38
N GLY A 987 44.40 -10.49 0.97
CA GLY A 987 43.38 -9.59 1.54
C GLY A 987 43.69 -8.09 1.46
N LYS A 988 44.91 -7.68 1.05
CA LYS A 988 45.39 -6.30 0.96
C LYS A 988 45.15 -5.64 -0.39
N PHE A 989 44.91 -6.42 -1.45
CA PHE A 989 44.73 -5.88 -2.78
C PHE A 989 43.31 -6.11 -3.29
N VAL A 990 42.83 -5.16 -4.10
CA VAL A 990 41.55 -5.23 -4.81
C VAL A 990 41.77 -4.78 -6.26
N ALA A 991 41.16 -5.48 -7.20
CA ALA A 991 41.11 -5.07 -8.61
C ALA A 991 39.77 -4.41 -8.93
N THR A 992 39.79 -3.27 -9.61
CA THR A 992 38.60 -2.66 -10.19
C THR A 992 38.67 -2.71 -11.71
N VAL A 993 37.53 -2.94 -12.35
CA VAL A 993 37.42 -3.05 -13.82
C VAL A 993 36.51 -1.95 -14.32
N SER A 994 36.89 -1.30 -15.43
CA SER A 994 36.02 -0.38 -16.15
C SER A 994 36.00 -0.72 -17.64
N THR A 995 34.83 -1.11 -18.12
CA THR A 995 34.50 -1.52 -19.48
C THR A 995 34.56 -0.31 -20.41
N GLU A 996 34.00 0.83 -19.98
CA GLU A 996 33.98 2.08 -20.77
C GLU A 996 35.36 2.76 -20.87
N ARG A 997 36.22 2.55 -19.88
CA ARG A 997 37.60 3.03 -19.88
C ARG A 997 38.58 2.02 -20.47
N GLU A 998 38.14 0.78 -20.68
CA GLU A 998 39.00 -0.32 -21.12
C GLU A 998 40.23 -0.49 -20.21
N GLU A 999 40.00 -0.41 -18.88
CA GLU A 999 41.06 -0.42 -17.86
C GLU A 999 40.79 -1.39 -16.71
N ILE A 1000 41.87 -1.90 -16.12
CA ILE A 1000 41.89 -2.68 -14.87
C ILE A 1000 42.86 -1.98 -13.91
N CYS A 1001 42.39 -1.63 -12.72
CA CYS A 1001 43.18 -0.96 -11.70
C CYS A 1001 43.36 -1.88 -10.50
N VAL A 1002 44.55 -1.93 -9.91
CA VAL A 1002 44.84 -2.70 -8.68
C VAL A 1002 45.19 -1.73 -7.57
N TRP A 1003 44.55 -1.89 -6.42
CA TRP A 1003 44.59 -0.97 -5.29
C TRP A 1003 45.12 -1.69 -4.06
N ASP A 1004 46.00 -1.03 -3.29
CA ASP A 1004 46.35 -1.44 -1.93
C ASP A 1004 45.30 -0.87 -0.97
N VAL A 1005 44.48 -1.75 -0.41
CA VAL A 1005 43.39 -1.41 0.51
C VAL A 1005 43.93 -0.83 1.81
N THR A 1006 45.08 -1.33 2.30
CA THR A 1006 45.66 -0.87 3.57
C THR A 1006 46.23 0.54 3.46
N LYS A 1007 46.89 0.85 2.34
CA LYS A 1007 47.45 2.18 2.09
C LYS A 1007 46.48 3.15 1.41
N CYS A 1008 45.38 2.64 0.86
CA CYS A 1008 44.44 3.39 0.02
C CYS A 1008 45.10 4.01 -1.23
N GLU A 1009 46.05 3.29 -1.85
CA GLU A 1009 46.82 3.76 -3.01
C GLU A 1009 46.59 2.89 -4.25
N LEU A 1010 46.61 3.52 -5.43
CA LEU A 1010 46.62 2.81 -6.71
C LEU A 1010 48.02 2.22 -6.94
N VAL A 1011 48.10 0.90 -7.02
CA VAL A 1011 49.37 0.17 -7.21
C VAL A 1011 49.65 -0.03 -8.70
N ARG A 1012 48.62 -0.38 -9.48
CA ARG A 1012 48.75 -0.64 -10.92
C ARG A 1012 47.52 -0.16 -11.68
N LYS A 1013 47.74 0.28 -12.91
CA LYS A 1013 46.70 0.61 -13.89
C LYS A 1013 47.07 0.00 -15.23
N ILE A 1014 46.24 -0.92 -15.72
CA ILE A 1014 46.37 -1.61 -17.00
C ILE A 1014 45.33 -0.99 -17.93
N VAL A 1015 45.75 -0.46 -19.07
CA VAL A 1015 44.88 0.25 -20.04
C VAL A 1015 44.93 -0.47 -21.38
N GLY A 1016 43.86 -0.37 -22.18
CA GLY A 1016 43.76 -1.03 -23.49
C GLY A 1016 43.27 -2.48 -23.39
N VAL A 1017 42.63 -2.84 -22.28
CA VAL A 1017 41.94 -4.13 -22.15
C VAL A 1017 40.60 -3.99 -22.88
N THR A 1018 40.39 -4.72 -23.97
CA THR A 1018 39.21 -4.53 -24.82
C THR A 1018 37.93 -4.99 -24.11
N HIS A 1019 37.08 -4.05 -23.68
CA HIS A 1019 35.79 -4.28 -22.99
C HIS A 1019 35.85 -5.41 -21.93
N PRO A 1020 36.55 -5.18 -20.80
CA PRO A 1020 36.63 -6.15 -19.71
C PRO A 1020 35.30 -6.19 -18.94
N MET A 1021 34.55 -7.28 -19.07
CA MET A 1021 33.21 -7.40 -18.45
C MET A 1021 33.20 -8.14 -17.12
N ASN A 1022 34.19 -9.00 -16.88
CA ASN A 1022 34.29 -9.80 -15.65
C ASN A 1022 35.76 -10.20 -15.41
N LEU A 1023 36.16 -10.37 -14.15
CA LEU A 1023 37.51 -10.71 -13.73
C LEU A 1023 37.45 -11.75 -12.61
N VAL A 1024 38.19 -12.85 -12.78
CA VAL A 1024 38.33 -13.93 -11.79
C VAL A 1024 39.81 -14.09 -11.44
N PRO A 1025 40.21 -13.93 -10.16
CA PRO A 1025 41.60 -14.08 -9.75
C PRO A 1025 41.97 -15.57 -9.74
N ILE A 1026 43.12 -15.92 -10.34
CA ILE A 1026 43.68 -17.28 -10.33
C ILE A 1026 44.56 -17.46 -9.10
N ASP A 1027 45.45 -16.48 -8.89
CA ASP A 1027 46.41 -16.44 -7.79
C ASP A 1027 46.66 -14.98 -7.36
N GLU A 1028 47.77 -14.71 -6.68
CA GLU A 1028 48.14 -13.36 -6.20
C GLU A 1028 48.40 -12.34 -7.32
N TYR A 1029 48.75 -12.81 -8.51
CA TYR A 1029 49.26 -11.98 -9.60
C TYR A 1029 48.50 -12.19 -10.89
N LYS A 1030 47.89 -13.35 -11.11
CA LYS A 1030 47.21 -13.70 -12.36
C LYS A 1030 45.71 -13.65 -12.21
N CYS A 1031 45.03 -13.21 -13.25
CA CYS A 1031 43.59 -13.27 -13.34
C CYS A 1031 43.13 -13.66 -14.75
N VAL A 1032 41.94 -14.24 -14.82
CA VAL A 1032 41.20 -14.43 -16.07
C VAL A 1032 40.22 -13.27 -16.21
N VAL A 1033 40.26 -12.60 -17.36
CA VAL A 1033 39.37 -11.49 -17.70
C VAL A 1033 38.54 -11.88 -18.92
N LEU A 1034 37.24 -11.66 -18.83
CA LEU A 1034 36.33 -11.78 -19.97
C LEU A 1034 36.39 -10.49 -20.80
N CYS A 1035 37.03 -10.55 -21.95
CA CYS A 1035 37.16 -9.44 -22.90
C CYS A 1035 36.20 -9.67 -24.07
N ARG A 1036 35.05 -8.99 -24.10
CA ARG A 1036 33.93 -9.19 -25.06
C ARG A 1036 33.43 -10.64 -25.16
N ARG A 1037 34.17 -11.49 -25.89
CA ARG A 1037 33.80 -12.86 -26.27
C ARG A 1037 34.94 -13.86 -26.03
N GLU A 1038 36.04 -13.42 -25.43
CA GLU A 1038 37.24 -14.23 -25.20
C GLU A 1038 37.64 -14.15 -23.73
N LEU A 1039 38.07 -15.28 -23.18
CA LEU A 1039 38.73 -15.30 -21.88
C LEU A 1039 40.24 -15.09 -22.09
N ARG A 1040 40.80 -14.10 -21.41
CA ARG A 1040 42.20 -13.72 -21.48
C ARG A 1040 42.82 -13.76 -20.11
N VAL A 1041 44.04 -14.29 -20.01
CA VAL A 1041 44.81 -14.36 -18.78
C VAL A 1041 45.78 -13.18 -18.74
N TYR A 1042 45.77 -12.44 -17.64
CA TYR A 1042 46.65 -11.30 -17.40
C TYR A 1042 47.51 -11.52 -16.16
N ASP A 1043 48.75 -11.05 -16.19
CA ASP A 1043 49.60 -10.85 -15.02
C ASP A 1043 49.46 -9.40 -14.55
N LEU A 1044 48.80 -9.21 -13.42
CA LEU A 1044 48.54 -7.92 -12.79
C LEU A 1044 49.78 -7.31 -12.15
N ASN A 1045 50.77 -8.11 -11.77
CA ASN A 1045 52.02 -7.61 -11.22
C ASN A 1045 52.87 -6.97 -12.31
N GLN A 1046 52.99 -7.64 -13.46
CA GLN A 1046 53.74 -7.12 -14.61
C GLN A 1046 52.91 -6.18 -15.48
N GLY A 1047 51.57 -6.27 -15.43
CA GLY A 1047 50.64 -5.55 -16.29
C GLY A 1047 50.58 -6.10 -17.72
N THR A 1048 50.90 -7.38 -17.91
CA THR A 1048 51.07 -8.01 -19.23
C THR A 1048 49.98 -9.04 -19.53
N PHE A 1049 49.62 -9.16 -20.81
CA PHE A 1049 48.77 -10.24 -21.32
C PHE A 1049 49.60 -11.52 -21.44
N LEU A 1050 49.08 -12.64 -20.93
CA LEU A 1050 49.76 -13.93 -20.96
C LEU A 1050 49.24 -14.81 -22.11
N VAL A 1051 47.96 -15.18 -22.08
CA VAL A 1051 47.37 -16.12 -23.04
C VAL A 1051 45.86 -15.89 -23.20
N ALA A 1052 45.33 -16.22 -24.39
CA ALA A 1052 43.90 -16.27 -24.64
C ALA A 1052 43.44 -17.73 -24.64
N LEU A 1053 42.37 -18.04 -23.90
CA LEU A 1053 41.85 -19.40 -23.81
C LEU A 1053 41.11 -19.76 -25.10
N LYS A 1054 41.57 -20.81 -25.77
CA LYS A 1054 41.04 -21.33 -27.03
C LYS A 1054 39.81 -22.19 -26.75
N GLY A 1055 38.64 -21.58 -26.90
CA GLY A 1055 37.38 -22.31 -26.86
C GLY A 1055 36.18 -21.43 -27.14
N VAL A 1056 35.23 -21.93 -27.94
CA VAL A 1056 34.06 -21.13 -28.33
C VAL A 1056 33.01 -21.19 -27.22
N MET A 1057 32.96 -20.13 -26.41
CA MET A 1057 31.96 -19.92 -25.37
C MET A 1057 30.62 -19.41 -25.96
N ASN A 1058 29.51 -19.59 -25.25
CA ASN A 1058 28.22 -19.04 -25.65
C ASN A 1058 28.22 -17.49 -25.57
N GLN A 1059 27.69 -16.83 -26.61
CA GLN A 1059 27.72 -15.37 -26.74
C GLN A 1059 26.70 -14.64 -25.85
N LYS A 1060 25.58 -15.27 -25.51
CA LYS A 1060 24.53 -14.68 -24.66
C LYS A 1060 24.71 -15.03 -23.19
N MET A 1061 25.34 -16.16 -22.90
CA MET A 1061 25.50 -16.72 -21.55
C MET A 1061 26.96 -17.19 -21.34
N PRO A 1062 27.90 -16.26 -21.09
CA PRO A 1062 29.32 -16.57 -20.94
C PRO A 1062 29.62 -17.12 -19.55
N TYR A 1063 29.17 -18.36 -19.27
CA TYR A 1063 29.39 -18.99 -17.97
C TYR A 1063 30.74 -19.70 -17.90
N TYR A 1064 31.52 -19.37 -16.87
CA TYR A 1064 32.80 -19.97 -16.57
C TYR A 1064 33.12 -19.87 -15.07
N GLY A 1065 34.06 -20.70 -14.61
CA GLY A 1065 34.56 -20.68 -13.24
C GLY A 1065 35.91 -21.40 -13.15
N LEU A 1066 36.68 -21.09 -12.11
CA LEU A 1066 37.94 -21.79 -11.83
C LEU A 1066 37.67 -23.16 -11.20
N HIS A 1067 38.28 -24.21 -11.75
CA HIS A 1067 38.32 -25.53 -11.12
C HIS A 1067 39.50 -25.64 -10.17
N ASP A 1068 40.68 -25.21 -10.63
CA ASP A 1068 41.91 -25.13 -9.85
C ASP A 1068 42.81 -24.01 -10.42
N PRO A 1069 43.98 -23.70 -9.82
CA PRO A 1069 44.86 -22.64 -10.31
C PRO A 1069 45.41 -22.85 -11.75
N LYS A 1070 45.27 -24.06 -12.32
CA LYS A 1070 45.76 -24.43 -13.65
C LYS A 1070 44.63 -24.66 -14.65
N HIS A 1071 43.40 -24.87 -14.21
CA HIS A 1071 42.27 -25.26 -15.03
C HIS A 1071 41.02 -24.40 -14.82
N LEU A 1072 40.41 -24.01 -15.93
CA LEU A 1072 39.18 -23.22 -15.98
C LEU A 1072 38.08 -24.02 -16.67
N VAL A 1073 36.87 -23.99 -16.11
CA VAL A 1073 35.68 -24.60 -16.68
C VAL A 1073 34.88 -23.54 -17.40
N ALA A 1074 34.46 -23.81 -18.62
CA ALA A 1074 33.63 -22.91 -19.42
C ALA A 1074 32.53 -23.66 -20.16
N LEU A 1075 31.33 -23.06 -20.22
CA LEU A 1075 30.22 -23.62 -20.98
C LEU A 1075 30.45 -23.40 -22.50
N SER A 1076 30.31 -24.48 -23.26
CA SER A 1076 30.44 -24.45 -24.73
C SER A 1076 29.33 -23.64 -25.41
N ARG A 1077 29.58 -23.23 -26.66
CA ARG A 1077 28.65 -22.43 -27.48
C ARG A 1077 27.22 -22.98 -27.55
N ASN A 1078 27.05 -24.30 -27.67
CA ASN A 1078 25.74 -24.93 -27.79
C ASN A 1078 25.08 -25.24 -26.44
N ARG A 1079 25.71 -24.91 -25.31
CA ARG A 1079 25.21 -25.14 -23.94
C ARG A 1079 24.91 -26.61 -23.62
N MET A 1080 25.49 -27.54 -24.37
CA MET A 1080 25.37 -28.99 -24.14
C MET A 1080 26.63 -29.58 -23.53
N TYR A 1081 27.77 -28.93 -23.77
CA TYR A 1081 29.07 -29.37 -23.30
C TYR A 1081 29.71 -28.38 -22.35
N VAL A 1082 30.52 -28.89 -21.45
CA VAL A 1082 31.37 -28.14 -20.54
C VAL A 1082 32.82 -28.41 -20.91
N ASN A 1083 33.59 -27.36 -21.18
CA ASN A 1083 34.99 -27.44 -21.58
C ASN A 1083 35.88 -27.15 -20.38
N LEU A 1084 36.86 -28.03 -20.13
CA LEU A 1084 37.94 -27.80 -19.19
C LEU A 1084 39.15 -27.28 -19.97
N MET A 1085 39.58 -26.07 -19.66
CA MET A 1085 40.66 -25.35 -20.35
C MET A 1085 41.88 -25.26 -19.46
N ASN A 1086 43.06 -25.43 -20.03
CA ASN A 1086 44.32 -25.21 -19.34
C ASN A 1086 44.70 -23.73 -19.43
N ILE A 1087 44.95 -23.11 -18.27
CA ILE A 1087 45.17 -21.67 -18.14
C ILE A 1087 46.57 -21.25 -18.64
N GLU A 1088 47.56 -22.14 -18.60
CA GLU A 1088 48.93 -21.83 -19.02
C GLU A 1088 49.09 -21.90 -20.54
N THR A 1089 48.50 -22.92 -21.16
CA THR A 1089 48.59 -23.16 -22.62
C THR A 1089 47.46 -22.52 -23.42
N GLY A 1090 46.33 -22.27 -22.75
CA GLY A 1090 45.09 -21.82 -23.37
C GLY A 1090 44.31 -22.92 -24.09
N ASP A 1091 44.78 -24.17 -24.11
CA ASP A 1091 44.13 -25.24 -24.86
C ASP A 1091 43.01 -25.93 -24.07
N CYS A 1092 42.01 -26.44 -24.78
CA CYS A 1092 40.94 -27.24 -24.20
C CYS A 1092 41.47 -28.65 -23.89
N VAL A 1093 41.53 -28.99 -22.59
CA VAL A 1093 42.04 -30.29 -22.11
C VAL A 1093 41.01 -31.38 -22.36
N THR A 1094 39.77 -31.15 -21.92
CA THR A 1094 38.68 -32.11 -22.05
C THR A 1094 37.34 -31.39 -22.23
N THR A 1095 36.38 -32.10 -22.83
CA THR A 1095 35.01 -31.64 -23.00
C THR A 1095 34.06 -32.70 -22.47
N PHE A 1096 33.17 -32.31 -21.56
CA PHE A 1096 32.17 -33.18 -20.94
C PHE A 1096 30.78 -32.89 -21.52
N LYS A 1097 30.01 -33.92 -21.90
CA LYS A 1097 28.57 -33.75 -22.19
C LYS A 1097 27.83 -33.76 -20.85
N ALA A 1098 27.32 -32.61 -20.42
CA ALA A 1098 26.72 -32.45 -19.08
C ALA A 1098 25.18 -32.42 -19.11
N GLY A 1099 24.54 -32.95 -20.17
CA GLY A 1099 23.10 -33.06 -20.26
C GLY A 1099 22.66 -34.16 -21.23
N GLU A 1100 21.56 -34.85 -20.90
CA GLU A 1100 21.08 -35.97 -21.70
C GLU A 1100 20.47 -35.55 -23.04
N ASP A 1101 19.90 -34.34 -23.17
CA ASP A 1101 19.57 -33.64 -24.43
C ASP A 1101 18.90 -32.25 -24.17
N ARG A 1102 19.29 -31.56 -23.09
CA ARG A 1102 18.76 -30.24 -22.72
C ARG A 1102 19.86 -29.20 -22.60
N PHE A 1103 19.54 -27.95 -22.96
CA PHE A 1103 20.45 -26.81 -22.80
C PHE A 1103 20.67 -26.49 -21.32
N LEU A 1104 21.94 -26.27 -20.95
CA LEU A 1104 22.33 -25.78 -19.64
C LEU A 1104 22.13 -24.27 -19.56
N ASN A 1105 21.45 -23.80 -18.51
CA ASN A 1105 21.17 -22.37 -18.26
C ASN A 1105 21.94 -21.80 -17.06
N SER A 1106 22.79 -22.58 -16.41
CA SER A 1106 23.67 -22.15 -15.32
C SER A 1106 24.90 -23.05 -15.23
N LEU A 1107 25.99 -22.52 -14.68
CA LEU A 1107 27.21 -23.26 -14.33
C LEU A 1107 27.70 -22.73 -12.99
N LEU A 1108 27.90 -23.61 -12.03
CA LEU A 1108 28.52 -23.33 -10.74
C LEU A 1108 29.70 -24.29 -10.58
N VAL A 1109 30.84 -23.77 -10.14
CA VAL A 1109 32.01 -24.57 -9.83
C VAL A 1109 32.20 -24.53 -8.31
N SER A 1110 32.39 -25.68 -7.70
CA SER A 1110 32.66 -25.81 -6.26
C SER A 1110 33.97 -25.11 -5.91
N GLY A 1111 34.03 -24.50 -4.71
CA GLY A 1111 35.22 -23.76 -4.27
C GLY A 1111 36.46 -24.63 -4.03
N ASP A 1112 36.28 -25.94 -3.86
CA ASP A 1112 37.35 -26.93 -3.79
C ASP A 1112 37.62 -27.62 -5.14
N GLY A 1113 36.91 -27.21 -6.19
CA GLY A 1113 36.99 -27.75 -7.54
C GLY A 1113 36.42 -29.16 -7.69
N ARG A 1114 35.96 -29.82 -6.62
CA ARG A 1114 35.54 -31.24 -6.66
C ARG A 1114 34.09 -31.44 -7.10
#